data_AF-A0A7K1KG65-F1
#
_entry.id   AF-A0A7K1KG65-F1
#
_cell.length_a   1.000
_cell.length_b   1.000
_cell.length_c   1.000
_cell.angle_alpha   90.00
_cell.angle_beta   90.00
_cell.angle_gamma   90.00
#
_symmetry.space_group_name_H-M   'P 1'
#
loop_
_entity.id
_entity.type
_entity.pdbx_description
1 polymer ?
#
loop_
_entity_poly.entity_id
_entity_poly.type
_entity_poly.pdbx_seq_one_letter_code
_entity_poly.pdbx_strand_id
1 'polypeptide(L)'
;MRRCRDSRHPMRPGCNQAAIVGSPEMTNKPAWTYSRAWTPGRIAARVTSGAKERLRRMQTQLSSLVLRPTPPPLALGLVIAPSLIAAETLVLYPIEQVAPVNGTAAVYLLGVVLVALAWGFWPAAAMSVASTLAFDYFYVPPAFDLMPTRPEDAVGVGIFLLVALLTSAVADLARSRAVEVSQRRREVSMLAEQQAALRRVATLVARGVAPAEIFAAVTLEMARCLYVSETQVSRYDGQGAADIVASFQNHGSRVLAVGERVTLEGDNVAATVLRTGRPARMNTFDDANGSLAARVRELGIRSVAGAPVMVDGRVWGVALVGSRRREPLPSNIENRIADFADLVATAIANAATRAELQVSRDSLGVLAEQQAALRRVATLVARGVDPSKVFAAVAHEMVQCLDVESAGLFRYEAAGWSFVAVSDPAPERWPSAGDGRTLEGDSILARVLRTGRAARMDSYENVAGSTAALARQLGVRGTVGVPVVVDGRLWGGAYVASMVPEPLPPDTEARIGDFADLVSTAIANAATRAELRVSRDSLGVLAEQQAALRRVATLVARGARPSEVYSVVAEEIVRCLDVDTSGVWRYASDNGITLLAGHSRAGTQYLPEGEHLTTEGDNLGAMVLSSGRATRHHSIENATGMAISRIRQLGVREGVAAPITVEGRIWGLAIAATTRSEPMPPDSEERIGDFADLVATAIANAATRAELIASRARIVTAADNTRRRLERDLHDGAQQRLVSLGLQVRLAETKMPTEFSVVKDQLSEVVGGINGVLTELQEISRGIHPAILSEGGLGPALKTLARRSPVPVVLDVAIERRLLESTEVGAYYVVAEALTNVAKHAGASTVDVGARIRDDKLCLLIRDDGIGGADPAKGSGLIGLIDRVEALGGRMRIDSPLAVGTTLHINIPLKQGYS
;
A
#
# COMPACT_ATOMS: atom_id res chain seq x y z
N MET A 1 1.28 -51.46 17.50
CA MET A 1 1.09 -52.37 16.35
C MET A 1 0.62 -51.58 15.13
N ARG A 2 0.82 -52.11 13.91
CA ARG A 2 0.48 -51.52 12.57
C ARG A 2 -1.05 -51.24 12.46
N ARG A 3 -1.64 -50.39 11.60
CA ARG A 3 -1.34 -49.80 10.26
C ARG A 3 -2.03 -48.40 10.14
N CYS A 4 -1.40 -47.34 9.61
CA CYS A 4 -1.45 -46.84 8.21
C CYS A 4 -2.85 -46.71 7.52
N ARG A 5 -3.32 -45.46 7.27
CA ARG A 5 -3.54 -44.94 5.88
C ARG A 5 -3.73 -43.42 5.78
N ASP A 6 -3.45 -42.92 4.58
CA ASP A 6 -3.08 -41.56 4.16
C ASP A 6 -4.14 -40.44 4.17
N SER A 7 -3.61 -39.23 4.07
CA SER A 7 -4.27 -37.92 3.98
C SER A 7 -4.60 -37.47 2.54
N ARG A 8 -5.51 -36.49 2.38
CA ARG A 8 -5.76 -35.78 1.11
C ARG A 8 -6.15 -34.32 1.32
N HIS A 9 -5.44 -33.40 0.67
CA HIS A 9 -5.83 -32.01 0.37
C HIS A 9 -4.83 -31.43 -0.66
N PRO A 10 -5.14 -30.37 -1.43
CA PRO A 10 -6.45 -29.96 -1.96
C PRO A 10 -6.38 -29.62 -3.49
N MET A 11 -7.48 -29.14 -4.08
CA MET A 11 -7.58 -28.76 -5.50
C MET A 11 -7.08 -27.34 -5.83
N ARG A 12 -6.57 -27.16 -7.05
CA ARG A 12 -6.72 -25.94 -7.88
C ARG A 12 -6.88 -26.35 -9.36
N PRO A 13 -7.88 -25.83 -10.11
CA PRO A 13 -8.04 -26.10 -11.55
C PRO A 13 -7.58 -24.90 -12.43
N GLY A 14 -7.39 -25.15 -13.73
CA GLY A 14 -7.52 -24.10 -14.75
C GLY A 14 -6.30 -23.85 -15.67
N CYS A 15 -5.97 -24.80 -16.55
CA CYS A 15 -5.34 -24.49 -17.83
C CYS A 15 -5.84 -25.46 -18.90
N ASN A 16 -6.22 -24.96 -20.09
CA ASN A 16 -7.03 -25.70 -21.05
C ASN A 16 -6.22 -26.63 -21.98
N GLN A 17 -6.78 -27.83 -22.18
CA GLN A 17 -6.61 -28.72 -23.33
C GLN A 17 -7.07 -28.05 -24.65
N ALA A 18 -6.77 -28.52 -25.87
CA ALA A 18 -5.96 -29.63 -26.44
C ALA A 18 -5.41 -29.15 -27.81
N ALA A 19 -4.45 -29.78 -28.51
CA ALA A 19 -4.59 -30.98 -29.36
C ALA A 19 -3.39 -31.01 -30.38
N ILE A 20 -2.97 -32.05 -31.10
CA ILE A 20 -3.20 -33.52 -31.08
C ILE A 20 -2.05 -34.25 -31.85
N VAL A 21 -1.70 -35.47 -31.42
CA VAL A 21 -1.06 -36.62 -32.14
C VAL A 21 0.08 -36.41 -33.18
N GLY A 22 1.17 -37.19 -33.03
CA GLY A 22 1.80 -37.89 -34.18
C GLY A 22 3.33 -37.86 -34.33
N SER A 23 4.04 -38.86 -33.80
CA SER A 23 5.34 -39.37 -34.29
C SER A 23 5.11 -40.55 -35.27
N PRO A 24 6.09 -41.12 -36.04
CA PRO A 24 7.55 -41.06 -35.90
C PRO A 24 8.35 -40.87 -37.24
N GLU A 25 9.55 -41.45 -37.31
CA GLU A 25 10.68 -41.14 -38.22
C GLU A 25 10.64 -41.70 -39.67
N MET A 26 11.56 -41.14 -40.48
CA MET A 26 12.47 -41.82 -41.42
C MET A 26 12.16 -42.00 -42.95
N THR A 27 13.16 -41.59 -43.75
CA THR A 27 13.60 -42.04 -45.11
C THR A 27 13.06 -41.44 -46.43
N ASN A 28 14.04 -41.17 -47.32
CA ASN A 28 14.06 -41.09 -48.80
C ASN A 28 13.24 -40.06 -49.65
N LYS A 29 13.99 -39.08 -50.20
CA LYS A 29 14.15 -38.63 -51.63
C LYS A 29 13.26 -39.25 -52.76
N PRO A 30 13.22 -38.68 -54.00
CA PRO A 30 13.10 -37.26 -54.45
C PRO A 30 12.27 -37.04 -55.78
N ALA A 31 11.87 -35.80 -56.11
CA ALA A 31 11.51 -35.36 -57.49
C ALA A 31 11.62 -33.81 -57.62
N TRP A 32 12.30 -33.18 -58.59
CA TRP A 32 12.12 -33.14 -60.07
C TRP A 32 10.79 -32.46 -60.48
N THR A 33 10.67 -31.45 -61.35
CA THR A 33 11.51 -30.77 -62.40
C THR A 33 11.00 -29.30 -62.56
N TYR A 34 11.72 -28.31 -63.08
CA TYR A 34 12.11 -28.01 -64.48
C TYR A 34 13.03 -26.74 -64.43
N SER A 35 13.91 -26.39 -65.38
CA SER A 35 14.21 -26.93 -66.71
C SER A 35 15.70 -26.72 -67.05
N ARG A 36 16.27 -27.60 -67.88
CA ARG A 36 17.43 -27.30 -68.73
C ARG A 36 17.27 -28.04 -70.05
N ALA A 37 16.69 -27.37 -71.04
CA ALA A 37 16.76 -27.83 -72.42
C ALA A 37 18.22 -27.78 -72.91
N TRP A 38 18.58 -28.73 -73.77
CA TRP A 38 19.91 -28.92 -74.33
C TRP A 38 20.02 -28.28 -75.72
N THR A 39 21.23 -28.34 -76.32
CA THR A 39 21.66 -27.89 -77.67
C THR A 39 22.41 -26.53 -77.71
N PRO A 40 23.22 -26.24 -78.75
CA PRO A 40 24.49 -26.94 -78.94
C PRO A 40 25.68 -25.96 -79.12
N GLY A 41 26.30 -25.50 -78.03
CA GLY A 41 27.41 -24.52 -78.07
C GLY A 41 28.71 -24.90 -77.33
N ARG A 42 28.78 -26.07 -76.68
CA ARG A 42 29.88 -26.41 -75.77
C ARG A 42 31.25 -26.65 -76.44
N ILE A 43 31.31 -26.77 -77.76
CA ILE A 43 32.58 -26.84 -78.50
C ILE A 43 33.15 -25.42 -78.72
N ALA A 44 32.31 -24.43 -79.06
CA ALA A 44 32.74 -23.03 -79.19
C ALA A 44 33.19 -22.42 -77.84
N ALA A 45 32.48 -22.71 -76.74
CA ALA A 45 32.84 -22.19 -75.42
C ALA A 45 34.17 -22.75 -74.87
N ARG A 46 34.54 -23.99 -75.22
CA ARG A 46 35.79 -24.62 -74.74
C ARG A 46 37.02 -24.09 -75.49
N VAL A 47 36.85 -23.73 -76.77
CA VAL A 47 37.89 -23.03 -77.54
C VAL A 47 38.11 -21.62 -76.98
N THR A 48 37.05 -20.88 -76.62
CA THR A 48 37.21 -19.53 -76.04
C THR A 48 37.70 -19.52 -74.59
N SER A 49 37.40 -20.53 -73.77
CA SER A 49 37.98 -20.64 -72.41
C SER A 49 39.45 -21.03 -72.44
N GLY A 50 39.82 -22.02 -73.26
CA GLY A 50 41.22 -22.39 -73.49
C GLY A 50 42.05 -21.24 -74.06
N ALA A 51 41.47 -20.45 -74.98
CA ALA A 51 42.07 -19.23 -75.49
C ALA A 51 42.21 -18.16 -74.38
N LYS A 52 41.16 -17.83 -73.62
CA LYS A 52 41.24 -16.85 -72.51
C LYS A 52 42.22 -17.25 -71.41
N GLU A 53 42.35 -18.54 -71.11
CA GLU A 53 43.23 -19.02 -70.05
C GLU A 53 44.68 -19.15 -70.52
N ARG A 54 44.92 -19.49 -71.80
CA ARG A 54 46.22 -19.26 -72.45
C ARG A 54 46.56 -17.77 -72.49
N LEU A 55 45.62 -16.89 -72.86
CA LEU A 55 45.83 -15.44 -72.87
C LEU A 55 46.17 -14.91 -71.48
N ARG A 56 45.48 -15.38 -70.43
CA ARG A 56 45.81 -15.03 -69.04
C ARG A 56 47.18 -15.55 -68.63
N ARG A 57 47.52 -16.83 -68.89
CA ARG A 57 48.86 -17.35 -68.55
C ARG A 57 49.96 -16.62 -69.32
N MET A 58 49.74 -16.32 -70.59
CA MET A 58 50.67 -15.58 -71.44
C MET A 58 50.79 -14.11 -70.99
N GLN A 59 49.69 -13.45 -70.59
CA GLN A 59 49.71 -12.13 -69.95
C GLN A 59 50.43 -12.15 -68.60
N THR A 60 50.19 -13.14 -67.73
CA THR A 60 50.91 -13.31 -66.46
C THR A 60 52.40 -13.58 -66.70
N GLN A 61 52.77 -14.36 -67.72
CA GLN A 61 54.16 -14.61 -68.09
C GLN A 61 54.84 -13.36 -68.66
N LEU A 62 54.20 -12.66 -69.60
CA LEU A 62 54.68 -11.39 -70.17
C LEU A 62 54.83 -10.32 -69.08
N SER A 63 53.82 -10.12 -68.24
CA SER A 63 53.92 -9.19 -67.12
C SER A 63 54.98 -9.62 -66.09
N SER A 64 55.19 -10.91 -65.84
CA SER A 64 56.29 -11.41 -65.00
C SER A 64 57.69 -11.25 -65.61
N LEU A 65 57.78 -10.92 -66.90
CA LEU A 65 59.02 -10.56 -67.60
C LEU A 65 59.27 -9.05 -67.51
N VAL A 66 58.25 -8.23 -67.80
CA VAL A 66 58.32 -6.76 -67.76
C VAL A 66 58.47 -6.22 -66.33
N LEU A 67 57.83 -6.85 -65.34
CA LEU A 67 57.83 -6.42 -63.94
C LEU A 67 58.99 -7.02 -63.12
N ARG A 68 60.03 -7.59 -63.74
CA ARG A 68 61.20 -8.07 -63.00
C ARG A 68 61.96 -6.88 -62.40
N PRO A 69 62.26 -6.89 -61.09
CA PRO A 69 62.96 -5.77 -60.45
C PRO A 69 64.42 -5.61 -60.91
N THR A 70 65.00 -6.63 -61.56
CA THR A 70 66.34 -6.60 -62.15
C THR A 70 66.31 -7.17 -63.57
N PRO A 71 67.11 -6.62 -64.51
CA PRO A 71 67.28 -7.23 -65.82
C PRO A 71 67.97 -8.61 -65.71
N PRO A 72 67.66 -9.58 -66.60
CA PRO A 72 68.38 -10.84 -66.67
C PRO A 72 69.87 -10.61 -67.04
N PRO A 73 70.77 -11.58 -66.73
CA PRO A 73 72.20 -11.42 -66.98
C PRO A 73 72.51 -11.16 -68.47
N LEU A 74 73.45 -10.24 -68.72
CA LEU A 74 73.82 -9.79 -70.08
C LEU A 74 74.34 -10.92 -70.98
N ALA A 75 75.01 -11.93 -70.41
CA ALA A 75 75.47 -13.11 -71.14
C ALA A 75 74.32 -13.88 -71.81
N LEU A 76 73.12 -13.86 -71.22
CA LEU A 76 71.94 -14.47 -71.83
C LEU A 76 71.44 -13.66 -73.04
N GLY A 77 71.55 -12.32 -72.97
CA GLY A 77 71.21 -11.40 -74.07
C GLY A 77 72.15 -11.57 -75.27
N LEU A 78 73.45 -11.79 -75.02
CA LEU A 78 74.45 -12.08 -76.07
C LEU A 78 74.19 -13.37 -76.85
N VAL A 79 73.48 -14.34 -76.27
CA VAL A 79 73.06 -15.58 -76.98
C VAL A 79 71.69 -15.41 -77.63
N ILE A 80 70.75 -14.76 -76.94
CA ILE A 80 69.37 -14.58 -77.41
C ILE A 80 69.28 -13.60 -78.58
N ALA A 81 70.00 -12.48 -78.58
CA ALA A 81 69.90 -11.50 -79.66
C ALA A 81 70.34 -12.07 -81.03
N PRO A 82 71.51 -12.74 -81.18
CA PRO A 82 71.86 -13.40 -82.45
C PRO A 82 70.92 -14.54 -82.83
N SER A 83 70.40 -15.30 -81.85
CA SER A 83 69.42 -16.37 -82.10
C SER A 83 68.09 -15.82 -82.63
N LEU A 84 67.64 -14.67 -82.11
CA LEU A 84 66.44 -13.97 -82.59
C LEU A 84 66.66 -13.42 -84.00
N ILE A 85 67.78 -12.73 -84.25
CA ILE A 85 68.14 -12.26 -85.60
C ILE A 85 68.10 -13.43 -86.59
N ALA A 86 68.80 -14.54 -86.31
CA ALA A 86 68.84 -15.70 -87.19
C ALA A 86 67.46 -16.36 -87.39
N ALA A 87 66.61 -16.38 -86.37
CA ALA A 87 65.24 -16.87 -86.48
C ALA A 87 64.35 -15.94 -87.31
N GLU A 88 64.48 -14.62 -87.14
CA GLU A 88 63.78 -13.60 -87.91
C GLU A 88 64.20 -13.63 -89.39
N THR A 89 65.50 -13.81 -89.68
CA THR A 89 66.02 -14.12 -91.02
C THR A 89 65.35 -15.39 -91.57
N LEU A 90 65.41 -16.51 -90.86
CA LEU A 90 64.87 -17.78 -91.37
C LEU A 90 63.34 -17.72 -91.64
N VAL A 91 62.60 -16.96 -90.84
CA VAL A 91 61.15 -16.72 -91.03
C VAL A 91 60.87 -15.85 -92.25
N LEU A 92 61.76 -14.92 -92.61
CA LEU A 92 61.61 -14.05 -93.77
C LEU A 92 61.83 -14.75 -95.11
N TYR A 93 62.71 -15.75 -95.16
CA TYR A 93 63.04 -16.51 -96.38
C TYR A 93 61.81 -17.04 -97.18
N PRO A 94 60.79 -17.69 -96.57
CA PRO A 94 59.57 -18.06 -97.29
C PRO A 94 58.59 -16.90 -97.54
N ILE A 95 58.67 -15.80 -96.78
CA ILE A 95 57.74 -14.66 -96.88
C ILE A 95 58.06 -13.78 -98.09
N GLU A 96 59.34 -13.62 -98.41
CA GLU A 96 59.82 -12.84 -99.55
C GLU A 96 59.26 -13.34 -100.90
N GLN A 97 59.00 -14.65 -101.03
CA GLN A 97 58.37 -15.22 -102.24
C GLN A 97 56.92 -14.78 -102.47
N VAL A 98 56.30 -14.11 -101.48
CA VAL A 98 54.86 -13.80 -101.46
C VAL A 98 54.59 -12.29 -101.28
N ALA A 99 55.54 -11.52 -100.73
CA ALA A 99 55.37 -10.09 -100.44
C ALA A 99 56.59 -9.24 -100.84
N PRO A 100 56.39 -8.01 -101.36
CA PRO A 100 57.50 -7.13 -101.74
C PRO A 100 58.33 -6.70 -100.51
N VAL A 101 59.66 -6.70 -100.69
CA VAL A 101 60.69 -6.55 -99.65
C VAL A 101 60.52 -5.30 -98.76
N ASN A 102 60.00 -4.20 -99.32
CA ASN A 102 59.95 -2.88 -98.66
C ASN A 102 59.14 -2.82 -97.35
N GLY A 103 58.34 -3.86 -97.02
CA GLY A 103 57.59 -3.95 -95.76
C GLY A 103 58.08 -5.02 -94.78
N THR A 104 59.02 -5.89 -95.17
CA THR A 104 59.31 -7.12 -94.43
C THR A 104 60.34 -6.93 -93.30
N ALA A 105 61.18 -5.89 -93.38
CA ALA A 105 62.14 -5.52 -92.32
C ALA A 105 61.50 -5.41 -90.93
N ALA A 106 60.23 -4.99 -90.83
CA ALA A 106 59.49 -4.82 -89.58
C ALA A 106 59.41 -6.10 -88.71
N VAL A 107 59.64 -7.30 -89.27
CA VAL A 107 59.73 -8.55 -88.49
C VAL A 107 60.85 -8.48 -87.45
N TYR A 108 62.02 -7.93 -87.80
CA TYR A 108 63.16 -7.78 -86.88
C TYR A 108 62.91 -6.81 -85.71
N LEU A 109 61.84 -6.00 -85.78
CA LEU A 109 61.45 -5.14 -84.67
C LEU A 109 60.98 -5.96 -83.45
N LEU A 110 60.48 -7.18 -83.66
CA LEU A 110 60.00 -8.06 -82.60
C LEU A 110 61.13 -8.39 -81.61
N GLY A 111 62.29 -8.81 -82.13
CA GLY A 111 63.49 -9.09 -81.36
C GLY A 111 64.04 -7.85 -80.65
N VAL A 112 64.09 -6.71 -81.35
CA VAL A 112 64.49 -5.41 -80.75
C VAL A 112 63.61 -5.04 -79.56
N VAL A 113 62.28 -5.17 -79.69
CA VAL A 113 61.33 -4.91 -78.59
C VAL A 113 61.53 -5.88 -77.43
N LEU A 114 61.72 -7.19 -77.70
CA LEU A 114 61.97 -8.19 -76.65
C LEU A 114 63.26 -7.89 -75.88
N VAL A 115 64.35 -7.51 -76.57
CA VAL A 115 65.61 -7.14 -75.93
C VAL A 115 65.49 -5.82 -75.17
N ALA A 116 64.74 -4.84 -75.70
CA ALA A 116 64.48 -3.55 -75.04
C ALA A 116 63.67 -3.69 -73.74
N LEU A 117 62.71 -4.62 -73.69
CA LEU A 117 61.92 -4.93 -72.50
C LEU A 117 62.76 -5.64 -71.42
N ALA A 118 63.68 -6.52 -71.81
CA ALA A 118 64.44 -7.35 -70.88
C ALA A 118 65.75 -6.70 -70.40
N TRP A 119 66.62 -6.27 -71.33
CA TRP A 119 67.96 -5.74 -71.01
C TRP A 119 68.10 -4.22 -71.20
N GLY A 120 67.06 -3.54 -71.67
CA GLY A 120 67.05 -2.08 -71.81
C GLY A 120 67.62 -1.56 -73.14
N PHE A 121 67.82 -0.24 -73.20
CA PHE A 121 68.04 0.47 -74.46
C PHE A 121 69.32 0.05 -75.20
N TRP A 122 70.48 0.05 -74.54
CA TRP A 122 71.77 -0.17 -75.22
C TRP A 122 71.90 -1.54 -75.90
N PRO A 123 71.52 -2.68 -75.28
CA PRO A 123 71.52 -3.98 -75.96
C PRO A 123 70.52 -4.03 -77.12
N ALA A 124 69.36 -3.36 -76.99
CA ALA A 124 68.37 -3.29 -78.06
C ALA A 124 68.82 -2.38 -79.22
N ALA A 125 69.58 -1.32 -78.94
CA ALA A 125 70.20 -0.47 -79.95
C ALA A 125 71.29 -1.22 -80.74
N ALA A 126 72.14 -1.99 -80.05
CA ALA A 126 73.10 -2.87 -80.70
C ALA A 126 72.42 -3.94 -81.56
N MET A 127 71.34 -4.56 -81.04
CA MET A 127 70.51 -5.50 -81.82
C MET A 127 69.86 -4.81 -83.02
N SER A 128 69.38 -3.57 -82.89
CA SER A 128 68.75 -2.82 -83.99
C SER A 128 69.70 -2.69 -85.18
N VAL A 129 70.95 -2.27 -84.93
CA VAL A 129 71.99 -2.15 -85.97
C VAL A 129 72.32 -3.52 -86.56
N ALA A 130 72.49 -4.55 -85.74
CA ALA A 130 72.79 -5.91 -86.21
C ALA A 130 71.66 -6.51 -87.05
N SER A 131 70.39 -6.28 -86.67
CA SER A 131 69.20 -6.68 -87.41
C SER A 131 69.10 -5.98 -88.77
N THR A 132 69.39 -4.68 -88.84
CA THR A 132 69.37 -3.96 -90.13
C THR A 132 70.50 -4.45 -91.05
N LEU A 133 71.72 -4.64 -90.53
CA LEU A 133 72.83 -5.22 -91.30
C LEU A 133 72.51 -6.65 -91.79
N ALA A 134 71.84 -7.46 -90.97
CA ALA A 134 71.39 -8.80 -91.38
C ALA A 134 70.28 -8.73 -92.45
N PHE A 135 69.34 -7.80 -92.34
CA PHE A 135 68.31 -7.60 -93.37
C PHE A 135 68.91 -7.18 -94.70
N ASP A 136 69.79 -6.17 -94.70
CA ASP A 136 70.47 -5.66 -95.89
C ASP A 136 71.26 -6.79 -96.59
N TYR A 137 72.15 -7.45 -95.84
CA TYR A 137 73.01 -8.53 -96.35
C TYR A 137 72.25 -9.72 -96.97
N PHE A 138 71.09 -10.12 -96.42
CA PHE A 138 70.35 -11.28 -96.90
C PHE A 138 69.25 -10.96 -97.92
N TYR A 139 68.67 -9.75 -97.91
CA TYR A 139 67.42 -9.43 -98.63
C TYR A 139 67.49 -8.23 -99.58
N VAL A 140 68.56 -7.43 -99.57
CA VAL A 140 68.69 -6.28 -100.46
C VAL A 140 69.64 -6.63 -101.62
N PRO A 141 69.20 -6.63 -102.89
CA PRO A 141 70.08 -6.92 -104.02
C PRO A 141 71.12 -5.80 -104.27
N PRO A 142 72.41 -6.13 -104.51
CA PRO A 142 72.98 -7.49 -104.57
C PRO A 142 73.17 -8.13 -103.19
N ALA A 143 72.52 -9.28 -102.97
CA ALA A 143 72.63 -10.01 -101.72
C ALA A 143 74.07 -10.49 -101.47
N PHE A 144 74.43 -10.61 -100.19
CA PHE A 144 75.76 -10.89 -99.67
C PHE A 144 76.80 -9.75 -99.79
N ASP A 145 76.37 -8.51 -100.05
CA ASP A 145 77.20 -7.31 -99.86
C ASP A 145 76.94 -6.68 -98.47
N LEU A 146 77.94 -6.00 -97.90
CA LEU A 146 77.94 -5.39 -96.57
C LEU A 146 78.08 -3.86 -96.62
N MET A 147 78.06 -3.24 -97.80
CA MET A 147 78.06 -1.78 -97.95
C MET A 147 76.62 -1.25 -98.09
N PRO A 148 76.03 -0.62 -97.04
CA PRO A 148 74.75 0.07 -97.16
C PRO A 148 74.93 1.28 -98.07
N THR A 149 74.48 1.16 -99.33
CA THR A 149 74.71 2.15 -100.39
C THR A 149 73.54 3.11 -100.57
N ARG A 150 72.43 2.94 -99.84
CA ARG A 150 71.21 3.76 -99.99
C ARG A 150 70.87 4.51 -98.69
N PRO A 151 70.41 5.78 -98.78
CA PRO A 151 70.07 6.56 -97.58
C PRO A 151 68.78 6.08 -96.89
N GLU A 152 68.01 5.18 -97.50
CA GLU A 152 66.76 4.63 -96.96
C GLU A 152 67.00 3.63 -95.81
N ASP A 153 68.14 2.92 -95.79
CA ASP A 153 68.47 1.94 -94.74
C ASP A 153 68.70 2.60 -93.37
N ALA A 154 69.23 3.83 -93.37
CA ALA A 154 69.40 4.64 -92.17
C ALA A 154 68.05 4.99 -91.49
N VAL A 155 66.96 5.07 -92.26
CA VAL A 155 65.61 5.31 -91.72
C VAL A 155 65.14 4.09 -90.93
N GLY A 156 65.43 2.88 -91.40
CA GLY A 156 65.14 1.63 -90.69
C GLY A 156 65.81 1.56 -89.32
N VAL A 157 67.12 1.82 -89.26
CA VAL A 157 67.87 1.90 -87.99
C VAL A 157 67.27 2.96 -87.07
N GLY A 158 66.94 4.14 -87.60
CA GLY A 158 66.33 5.23 -86.83
C GLY A 158 65.00 4.86 -86.18
N ILE A 159 64.12 4.17 -86.91
CA ILE A 159 62.84 3.67 -86.39
C ILE A 159 63.08 2.63 -85.29
N PHE A 160 64.00 1.68 -85.50
CA PHE A 160 64.28 0.63 -84.52
C PHE A 160 64.88 1.19 -83.22
N LEU A 161 65.80 2.15 -83.32
CA LEU A 161 66.35 2.88 -82.17
C LEU A 161 65.28 3.66 -81.40
N LEU A 162 64.35 4.32 -82.10
CA LEU A 162 63.25 5.04 -81.46
C LEU A 162 62.31 4.08 -80.71
N VAL A 163 61.95 2.95 -81.32
CA VAL A 163 61.11 1.93 -80.68
C VAL A 163 61.83 1.29 -79.48
N ALA A 164 63.13 0.99 -79.59
CA ALA A 164 63.93 0.50 -78.47
C ALA A 164 63.93 1.48 -77.29
N LEU A 165 64.14 2.78 -77.55
CA LEU A 165 64.15 3.82 -76.53
C LEU A 165 62.78 3.93 -75.82
N LEU A 166 61.70 4.03 -76.59
CA LEU A 166 60.34 4.12 -76.05
C LEU A 166 59.95 2.87 -75.24
N THR A 167 60.31 1.69 -75.74
CA THR A 167 60.02 0.40 -75.08
C THR A 167 60.74 0.28 -73.74
N SER A 168 62.04 0.63 -73.68
CA SER A 168 62.80 0.60 -72.42
C SER A 168 62.31 1.65 -71.42
N ALA A 169 61.98 2.87 -71.88
CA ALA A 169 61.44 3.92 -71.00
C ALA A 169 60.11 3.51 -70.34
N VAL A 170 59.22 2.86 -71.09
CA VAL A 170 57.96 2.31 -70.55
C VAL A 170 58.21 1.17 -69.56
N ALA A 171 59.19 0.30 -69.84
CA ALA A 171 59.55 -0.79 -68.93
C ALA A 171 60.09 -0.26 -67.59
N ASP A 172 60.97 0.76 -67.58
CA ASP A 172 61.49 1.36 -66.35
C ASP A 172 60.42 2.08 -65.52
N LEU A 173 59.48 2.76 -66.18
CA LEU A 173 58.32 3.36 -65.50
C LEU A 173 57.40 2.29 -64.88
N ALA A 174 57.20 1.16 -65.56
CA ALA A 174 56.42 0.05 -65.02
C ALA A 174 57.10 -0.61 -63.81
N ARG A 175 58.42 -0.81 -63.87
CA ARG A 175 59.22 -1.40 -62.78
C ARG A 175 59.20 -0.52 -61.53
N SER A 176 59.43 0.79 -61.66
CA SER A 176 59.44 1.72 -60.51
C SER A 176 58.09 1.77 -59.78
N ARG A 177 56.97 1.83 -60.50
CA ARG A 177 55.62 1.81 -59.91
C ARG A 177 55.28 0.50 -59.20
N ALA A 178 55.73 -0.64 -59.72
CA ALA A 178 55.50 -1.94 -59.08
C ALA A 178 56.19 -2.06 -57.71
N VAL A 179 57.41 -1.54 -57.59
CA VAL A 179 58.15 -1.48 -56.33
C VAL A 179 57.41 -0.60 -55.32
N GLU A 180 57.03 0.63 -55.70
CA GLU A 180 56.31 1.58 -54.83
C GLU A 180 55.02 0.98 -54.24
N VAL A 181 54.19 0.34 -55.06
CA VAL A 181 52.93 -0.28 -54.63
C VAL A 181 53.17 -1.46 -53.67
N SER A 182 54.23 -2.24 -53.89
CA SER A 182 54.58 -3.35 -53.01
C SER A 182 55.04 -2.88 -51.62
N GLN A 183 55.73 -1.74 -51.54
CA GLN A 183 56.21 -1.16 -50.30
C GLN A 183 55.06 -0.59 -49.47
N ARG A 184 54.20 0.27 -50.06
CA ARG A 184 53.03 0.83 -49.36
C ARG A 184 52.11 -0.26 -48.80
N ARG A 185 51.93 -1.39 -49.52
CA ARG A 185 51.13 -2.52 -49.01
C ARG A 185 51.72 -3.14 -47.75
N ARG A 186 53.04 -3.30 -47.66
CA ARG A 186 53.71 -3.85 -46.46
C ARG A 186 53.55 -2.94 -45.25
N GLU A 187 53.72 -1.63 -45.44
CA GLU A 187 53.54 -0.63 -44.38
C GLU A 187 52.12 -0.64 -43.81
N VAL A 188 51.10 -0.65 -44.68
CA VAL A 188 49.68 -0.75 -44.27
C VAL A 188 49.39 -2.06 -43.52
N SER A 189 49.95 -3.20 -43.97
CA SER A 189 49.77 -4.48 -43.26
C SER A 189 50.38 -4.49 -41.86
N MET A 190 51.58 -3.92 -41.66
CA MET A 190 52.22 -3.86 -40.33
C MET A 190 51.43 -2.99 -39.35
N LEU A 191 50.91 -1.84 -39.79
CA LEU A 191 50.07 -0.97 -38.97
C LEU A 191 48.72 -1.64 -38.63
N ALA A 192 48.12 -2.37 -39.56
CA ALA A 192 46.89 -3.12 -39.32
C ALA A 192 47.08 -4.25 -38.28
N GLU A 193 48.22 -4.95 -38.31
CA GLU A 193 48.55 -5.98 -37.32
C GLU A 193 48.74 -5.41 -35.92
N GLN A 194 49.46 -4.29 -35.78
CA GLN A 194 49.59 -3.57 -34.51
C GLN A 194 48.25 -3.11 -33.96
N GLN A 195 47.41 -2.50 -34.79
CA GLN A 195 46.10 -2.05 -34.36
C GLN A 195 45.19 -3.23 -33.97
N ALA A 196 45.35 -4.41 -34.59
CA ALA A 196 44.65 -5.63 -34.16
C ALA A 196 45.16 -6.15 -32.80
N ALA A 197 46.47 -6.08 -32.54
CA ALA A 197 47.08 -6.48 -31.26
C ALA A 197 46.66 -5.56 -30.10
N LEU A 198 46.74 -4.24 -30.29
CA LEU A 198 46.28 -3.24 -29.31
C LEU A 198 44.79 -3.43 -29.00
N ARG A 199 43.94 -3.67 -30.01
CA ARG A 199 42.50 -3.97 -29.81
C ARG A 199 42.26 -5.25 -28.98
N ARG A 200 43.07 -6.31 -29.16
CA ARG A 200 42.96 -7.53 -28.33
C ARG A 200 43.24 -7.21 -26.87
N VAL A 201 44.35 -6.52 -26.57
CA VAL A 201 44.70 -6.11 -25.21
C VAL A 201 43.63 -5.18 -24.63
N ALA A 202 43.25 -4.11 -25.34
CA ALA A 202 42.24 -3.16 -24.88
C ALA A 202 40.88 -3.83 -24.58
N THR A 203 40.53 -4.91 -25.29
CA THR A 203 39.32 -5.71 -24.99
C THR A 203 39.44 -6.45 -23.66
N LEU A 204 40.62 -6.95 -23.29
CA LEU A 204 40.88 -7.55 -21.96
C LEU A 204 40.82 -6.50 -20.85
N VAL A 205 41.39 -5.31 -21.09
CA VAL A 205 41.32 -4.17 -20.17
C VAL A 205 39.87 -3.72 -19.94
N ALA A 206 39.05 -3.62 -21.00
CA ALA A 206 37.65 -3.23 -20.91
C ALA A 206 36.78 -4.28 -20.20
N ARG A 207 37.03 -5.57 -20.43
CA ARG A 207 36.44 -6.66 -19.63
C ARG A 207 36.90 -6.61 -18.17
N GLY A 208 38.06 -6.01 -17.91
CA GLY A 208 38.67 -5.88 -16.60
C GLY A 208 39.06 -7.22 -16.01
N VAL A 209 39.77 -7.98 -16.84
CA VAL A 209 40.54 -9.18 -16.47
C VAL A 209 41.62 -8.79 -15.44
N ALA A 210 42.10 -9.74 -14.63
CA ALA A 210 43.12 -9.47 -13.61
C ALA A 210 44.40 -8.86 -14.24
N PRO A 211 45.05 -7.86 -13.60
CA PRO A 211 46.22 -7.18 -14.17
C PRO A 211 47.35 -8.13 -14.59
N ALA A 212 47.63 -9.19 -13.82
CA ALA A 212 48.65 -10.18 -14.15
C ALA A 212 48.42 -10.89 -15.51
N GLU A 213 47.18 -11.25 -15.82
CA GLU A 213 46.80 -11.83 -17.11
C GLU A 213 46.93 -10.80 -18.25
N ILE A 214 46.56 -9.54 -17.99
CA ILE A 214 46.71 -8.45 -18.95
C ILE A 214 48.19 -8.19 -19.25
N PHE A 215 49.06 -8.19 -18.25
CA PHE A 215 50.51 -7.99 -18.43
C PHE A 215 51.12 -9.13 -19.27
N ALA A 216 50.72 -10.38 -19.02
CA ALA A 216 51.14 -11.54 -19.82
C ALA A 216 50.59 -11.51 -21.26
N ALA A 217 49.36 -11.01 -21.46
CA ALA A 217 48.82 -10.80 -22.80
C ALA A 217 49.56 -9.68 -23.55
N VAL A 218 49.97 -8.61 -22.85
CA VAL A 218 50.74 -7.50 -23.42
C VAL A 218 52.12 -7.96 -23.89
N THR A 219 52.89 -8.68 -23.07
CA THR A 219 54.21 -9.19 -23.49
C THR A 219 54.08 -10.13 -24.70
N LEU A 220 53.12 -11.06 -24.69
CA LEU A 220 52.83 -11.94 -25.82
C LEU A 220 52.48 -11.19 -27.12
N GLU A 221 51.63 -10.17 -27.04
CA GLU A 221 51.20 -9.38 -28.20
C GLU A 221 52.30 -8.43 -28.70
N MET A 222 53.09 -7.83 -27.80
CA MET A 222 54.30 -7.09 -28.14
C MET A 222 55.29 -7.99 -28.89
N ALA A 223 55.56 -9.20 -28.40
CA ALA A 223 56.52 -10.10 -29.05
C ALA A 223 56.10 -10.47 -30.48
N ARG A 224 54.81 -10.77 -30.68
CA ARG A 224 54.22 -11.08 -31.99
C ARG A 224 54.27 -9.88 -32.94
N CYS A 225 53.69 -8.75 -32.53
CA CYS A 225 53.52 -7.56 -33.36
C CYS A 225 54.83 -6.84 -33.70
N LEU A 226 55.78 -6.85 -32.75
CA LEU A 226 57.07 -6.18 -32.91
C LEU A 226 58.14 -7.10 -33.51
N TYR A 227 57.82 -8.39 -33.74
CA TYR A 227 58.72 -9.42 -34.29
C TYR A 227 60.02 -9.60 -33.47
N VAL A 228 59.94 -9.36 -32.16
CA VAL A 228 61.07 -9.46 -31.20
C VAL A 228 61.05 -10.79 -30.46
N SER A 229 62.24 -11.25 -30.04
CA SER A 229 62.40 -12.55 -29.37
C SER A 229 61.99 -12.54 -27.90
N GLU A 230 62.00 -11.37 -27.27
CA GLU A 230 61.89 -11.17 -25.82
C GLU A 230 61.11 -9.89 -25.52
N THR A 231 60.23 -9.95 -24.53
CA THR A 231 59.46 -8.80 -24.04
C THR A 231 59.17 -8.96 -22.55
N GLN A 232 58.99 -7.84 -21.86
CA GLN A 232 58.88 -7.82 -20.41
C GLN A 232 58.09 -6.60 -19.94
N VAL A 233 57.35 -6.74 -18.85
CA VAL A 233 56.81 -5.63 -18.07
C VAL A 233 57.32 -5.77 -16.64
N SER A 234 57.88 -4.69 -16.10
CA SER A 234 58.42 -4.62 -14.74
C SER A 234 57.83 -3.45 -13.97
N ARG A 235 57.58 -3.65 -12.67
CA ARG A 235 57.11 -2.64 -11.72
C ARG A 235 58.29 -2.11 -10.91
N TYR A 236 58.38 -0.81 -10.70
CA TYR A 236 59.39 -0.23 -9.82
C TYR A 236 59.00 -0.37 -8.34
N ASP A 237 59.98 -0.64 -7.48
CA ASP A 237 59.76 -0.81 -6.03
C ASP A 237 59.97 0.46 -5.19
N GLY A 238 60.41 1.55 -5.83
CA GLY A 238 60.74 2.82 -5.19
C GLY A 238 62.11 2.86 -4.48
N GLN A 239 62.86 1.75 -4.46
CA GLN A 239 64.15 1.59 -3.76
C GLN A 239 65.32 1.32 -4.72
N GLY A 240 65.13 1.58 -6.03
CA GLY A 240 66.18 1.40 -7.05
C GLY A 240 66.24 -0.01 -7.65
N ALA A 241 65.20 -0.82 -7.47
CA ALA A 241 65.03 -2.08 -8.17
C ALA A 241 63.67 -2.16 -8.90
N ALA A 242 63.49 -3.22 -9.69
CA ALA A 242 62.24 -3.49 -10.38
C ALA A 242 61.87 -4.98 -10.27
N ASP A 243 60.60 -5.25 -9.94
CA ASP A 243 60.03 -6.59 -9.94
C ASP A 243 59.52 -6.92 -11.35
N ILE A 244 59.82 -8.11 -11.85
CA ILE A 244 59.30 -8.58 -13.14
C ILE A 244 57.87 -9.08 -12.96
N VAL A 245 56.88 -8.35 -13.49
CA VAL A 245 55.45 -8.69 -13.36
C VAL A 245 54.91 -9.51 -14.53
N ALA A 246 55.56 -9.43 -15.70
CA ALA A 246 55.34 -10.35 -16.82
C ALA A 246 56.57 -10.41 -17.72
N SER A 247 56.80 -11.57 -18.33
CA SER A 247 57.79 -11.73 -19.42
C SER A 247 57.28 -12.72 -20.47
N PHE A 248 57.71 -12.55 -21.71
CA PHE A 248 57.51 -13.51 -22.79
C PHE A 248 58.79 -13.65 -23.60
N GLN A 249 59.12 -14.89 -23.95
CA GLN A 249 60.32 -15.25 -24.71
C GLN A 249 60.04 -16.45 -25.61
N ASN A 250 60.78 -16.56 -26.71
CA ASN A 250 60.67 -17.71 -27.61
C ASN A 250 61.42 -18.95 -27.05
N HIS A 251 60.95 -20.15 -27.40
CA HIS A 251 61.39 -21.41 -26.75
C HIS A 251 62.91 -21.65 -26.83
N GLY A 252 63.49 -22.11 -25.71
CA GLY A 252 64.91 -22.54 -25.63
C GLY A 252 65.90 -21.56 -24.98
N SER A 253 65.42 -20.48 -24.35
CA SER A 253 66.27 -19.45 -23.73
C SER A 253 66.32 -19.53 -22.20
N ARG A 254 67.49 -19.22 -21.62
CA ARG A 254 67.64 -18.84 -20.19
C ARG A 254 66.91 -17.50 -19.95
N VAL A 255 66.43 -17.28 -18.72
CA VAL A 255 65.29 -16.39 -18.42
C VAL A 255 65.60 -15.42 -17.29
N LEU A 256 64.98 -14.23 -17.32
CA LEU A 256 64.67 -13.43 -16.14
C LEU A 256 63.21 -13.72 -15.73
N ALA A 257 63.00 -14.35 -14.57
CA ALA A 257 61.73 -14.96 -14.20
C ALA A 257 60.67 -13.92 -13.76
N VAL A 258 59.39 -14.22 -13.96
CA VAL A 258 58.30 -13.46 -13.33
C VAL A 258 58.41 -13.63 -11.82
N GLY A 259 58.39 -12.52 -11.08
CA GLY A 259 58.68 -12.47 -9.65
C GLY A 259 60.15 -12.27 -9.29
N GLU A 260 61.08 -12.30 -10.26
CA GLU A 260 62.48 -11.91 -10.03
C GLU A 260 62.58 -10.40 -9.81
N ARG A 261 63.46 -9.97 -8.89
CA ARG A 261 63.75 -8.56 -8.61
C ARG A 261 65.12 -8.22 -9.18
N VAL A 262 65.18 -7.25 -10.09
CA VAL A 262 66.43 -6.81 -10.74
C VAL A 262 66.87 -5.44 -10.21
N THR A 263 68.15 -5.28 -9.88
CA THR A 263 68.69 -3.97 -9.48
C THR A 263 68.88 -3.07 -10.70
N LEU A 264 68.64 -1.77 -10.52
CA LEU A 264 68.71 -0.77 -11.60
C LEU A 264 70.05 -0.04 -11.66
N GLU A 265 71.10 -0.62 -11.09
CA GLU A 265 72.44 -0.05 -11.08
C GLU A 265 73.13 -0.10 -12.46
N GLY A 266 73.93 0.92 -12.77
CA GLY A 266 74.69 1.01 -14.01
C GLY A 266 73.84 1.31 -15.26
N ASP A 267 74.37 0.91 -16.41
CA ASP A 267 73.88 1.26 -17.74
C ASP A 267 72.77 0.30 -18.18
N ASN A 268 71.54 0.60 -17.79
CA ASN A 268 70.37 -0.18 -18.21
C ASN A 268 69.17 0.71 -18.61
N VAL A 269 68.36 0.19 -19.53
CA VAL A 269 67.20 0.90 -20.10
C VAL A 269 66.15 1.20 -19.04
N ALA A 270 65.90 0.26 -18.11
CA ALA A 270 64.91 0.43 -17.04
C ALA A 270 65.28 1.58 -16.07
N ALA A 271 66.55 1.74 -15.70
CA ALA A 271 67.04 2.87 -14.90
C ALA A 271 66.89 4.20 -15.65
N THR A 272 67.16 4.19 -16.96
CA THR A 272 67.03 5.38 -17.81
C THR A 272 65.58 5.83 -17.93
N VAL A 273 64.64 4.89 -18.12
CA VAL A 273 63.19 5.18 -18.14
C VAL A 273 62.72 5.73 -16.79
N LEU A 274 63.12 5.11 -15.66
CA LEU A 274 62.76 5.57 -14.32
C LEU A 274 63.24 7.01 -14.06
N ARG A 275 64.48 7.33 -14.43
CA ARG A 275 65.09 8.65 -14.23
C ARG A 275 64.51 9.74 -15.12
N THR A 276 64.09 9.40 -16.35
CA THR A 276 63.70 10.40 -17.37
C THR A 276 62.19 10.52 -17.58
N GLY A 277 61.40 9.51 -17.18
CA GLY A 277 59.98 9.42 -17.51
C GLY A 277 59.70 9.35 -19.01
N ARG A 278 60.69 8.93 -19.82
CA ARG A 278 60.60 8.91 -21.29
C ARG A 278 61.06 7.55 -21.85
N PRO A 279 60.61 7.16 -23.05
CA PRO A 279 61.13 5.98 -23.72
C PRO A 279 62.64 6.07 -23.95
N ALA A 280 63.33 4.94 -23.84
CA ALA A 280 64.77 4.84 -23.99
C ALA A 280 65.18 3.57 -24.74
N ARG A 281 66.34 3.61 -25.40
CA ARG A 281 66.92 2.48 -26.14
C ARG A 281 68.42 2.33 -25.86
N MET A 282 68.91 1.11 -26.01
CA MET A 282 70.32 0.78 -26.00
C MET A 282 70.59 -0.17 -27.18
N ASN A 283 71.48 0.23 -28.10
CA ASN A 283 71.73 -0.49 -29.36
C ASN A 283 72.84 -1.55 -29.24
N THR A 284 73.72 -1.41 -28.25
CA THR A 284 74.71 -2.42 -27.84
C THR A 284 74.89 -2.36 -26.32
N PHE A 285 75.24 -3.50 -25.72
CA PHE A 285 75.62 -3.63 -24.32
C PHE A 285 77.12 -3.86 -24.14
N ASP A 286 77.94 -3.78 -25.20
CA ASP A 286 79.37 -4.17 -25.13
C ASP A 286 80.15 -3.36 -24.08
N ASP A 287 79.90 -2.05 -24.00
CA ASP A 287 80.54 -1.12 -23.04
C ASP A 287 79.69 -0.79 -21.78
N ALA A 288 78.55 -1.46 -21.60
CA ALA A 288 77.56 -1.12 -20.57
C ALA A 288 77.94 -1.68 -19.17
N ASN A 289 77.94 -0.84 -18.14
CA ASN A 289 78.29 -1.23 -16.76
C ASN A 289 77.08 -1.72 -15.96
N GLY A 290 77.31 -2.43 -14.86
CA GLY A 290 76.28 -2.89 -13.92
C GLY A 290 75.87 -4.35 -14.07
N SER A 291 75.26 -4.90 -13.00
CA SER A 291 74.85 -6.30 -12.88
C SER A 291 73.83 -6.71 -13.94
N LEU A 292 72.81 -5.87 -14.17
CA LEU A 292 71.77 -6.12 -15.15
C LEU A 292 72.32 -6.07 -16.59
N ALA A 293 73.24 -5.16 -16.90
CA ALA A 293 73.91 -5.12 -18.19
C ALA A 293 74.76 -6.38 -18.46
N ALA A 294 75.51 -6.84 -17.46
CA ALA A 294 76.24 -8.10 -17.54
C ALA A 294 75.29 -9.30 -17.77
N ARG A 295 74.16 -9.35 -17.05
CA ARG A 295 73.15 -10.40 -17.21
C ARG A 295 72.49 -10.38 -18.59
N VAL A 296 72.18 -9.20 -19.13
CA VAL A 296 71.65 -9.01 -20.50
C VAL A 296 72.65 -9.53 -21.55
N ARG A 297 73.96 -9.32 -21.36
CA ARG A 297 75.01 -9.92 -22.20
C ARG A 297 75.07 -11.45 -22.08
N GLU A 298 75.01 -12.02 -20.88
CA GLU A 298 74.97 -13.49 -20.66
C GLU A 298 73.79 -14.17 -21.37
N LEU A 299 72.65 -13.47 -21.44
CA LEU A 299 71.44 -13.93 -22.11
C LEU A 299 71.51 -13.77 -23.65
N GLY A 300 72.58 -13.17 -24.18
CA GLY A 300 72.81 -12.99 -25.62
C GLY A 300 72.01 -11.85 -26.25
N ILE A 301 71.46 -10.95 -25.44
CA ILE A 301 70.65 -9.81 -25.85
C ILE A 301 71.59 -8.69 -26.31
N ARG A 302 71.38 -8.17 -27.52
CA ARG A 302 72.24 -7.15 -28.13
C ARG A 302 71.68 -5.74 -28.04
N SER A 303 70.34 -5.61 -28.13
CA SER A 303 69.67 -4.32 -28.04
C SER A 303 68.36 -4.45 -27.28
N VAL A 304 68.03 -3.40 -26.53
CA VAL A 304 66.81 -3.28 -25.74
C VAL A 304 66.21 -1.90 -25.96
N ALA A 305 64.89 -1.83 -26.05
CA ALA A 305 64.14 -0.58 -25.98
C ALA A 305 63.01 -0.71 -24.94
N GLY A 306 62.57 0.40 -24.37
CA GLY A 306 61.46 0.41 -23.43
C GLY A 306 60.74 1.75 -23.33
N ALA A 307 59.50 1.69 -22.85
CA ALA A 307 58.66 2.85 -22.58
C ALA A 307 58.11 2.81 -21.14
N PRO A 308 57.94 3.97 -20.48
CA PRO A 308 57.37 4.03 -19.13
C PRO A 308 55.91 3.60 -19.13
N VAL A 309 55.51 2.84 -18.10
CA VAL A 309 54.10 2.62 -17.74
C VAL A 309 53.71 3.73 -16.77
N MET A 310 52.86 4.66 -17.23
CA MET A 310 52.50 5.86 -16.49
C MET A 310 51.14 5.72 -15.80
N VAL A 311 51.11 5.58 -14.48
CA VAL A 311 49.86 5.53 -13.68
C VAL A 311 49.76 6.81 -12.87
N ASP A 312 48.65 7.52 -12.98
CA ASP A 312 48.36 8.80 -12.30
C ASP A 312 49.50 9.84 -12.41
N GLY A 313 50.10 9.94 -13.61
CA GLY A 313 51.19 10.85 -13.90
C GLY A 313 52.56 10.46 -13.31
N ARG A 314 52.67 9.28 -12.69
CA ARG A 314 53.93 8.73 -12.14
C ARG A 314 54.39 7.50 -12.91
N VAL A 315 55.70 7.29 -12.98
CA VAL A 315 56.28 6.08 -13.58
C VAL A 315 56.05 4.91 -12.62
N TRP A 316 55.09 4.05 -12.92
CA TRP A 316 54.80 2.83 -12.15
C TRP A 316 55.75 1.69 -12.50
N GLY A 317 56.16 1.63 -13.76
CA GLY A 317 56.94 0.53 -14.32
C GLY A 317 57.48 0.84 -15.70
N VAL A 318 58.00 -0.19 -16.36
CA VAL A 318 58.54 -0.12 -17.72
C VAL A 318 58.13 -1.34 -18.52
N ALA A 319 57.69 -1.12 -19.75
CA ALA A 319 57.54 -2.16 -20.77
C ALA A 319 58.81 -2.19 -21.62
N LEU A 320 59.39 -3.38 -21.83
CA LEU A 320 60.69 -3.61 -22.45
C LEU A 320 60.58 -4.61 -23.60
N VAL A 321 61.43 -4.46 -24.61
CA VAL A 321 61.64 -5.43 -25.70
C VAL A 321 63.14 -5.68 -25.89
N GLY A 322 63.50 -6.95 -26.12
CA GLY A 322 64.88 -7.39 -26.34
C GLY A 322 65.06 -8.06 -27.70
N SER A 323 66.21 -7.81 -28.34
CA SER A 323 66.62 -8.48 -29.58
C SER A 323 68.05 -9.03 -29.48
N ARG A 324 68.21 -10.27 -29.93
CA ARG A 324 69.52 -10.95 -30.09
C ARG A 324 70.11 -10.79 -31.50
N ARG A 325 69.37 -10.19 -32.44
CA ARG A 325 69.82 -9.98 -33.81
C ARG A 325 70.96 -8.96 -33.86
N ARG A 326 71.82 -9.04 -34.88
CA ARG A 326 72.85 -8.02 -35.15
C ARG A 326 72.26 -6.73 -35.73
N GLU A 327 71.07 -6.82 -36.32
CA GLU A 327 70.32 -5.66 -36.80
C GLU A 327 69.79 -4.85 -35.59
N PRO A 328 69.91 -3.51 -35.59
CA PRO A 328 69.34 -2.68 -34.55
C PRO A 328 67.80 -2.76 -34.56
N LEU A 329 67.18 -2.56 -33.39
CA LEU A 329 65.73 -2.42 -33.30
C LEU A 329 65.21 -1.29 -34.20
N PRO A 330 64.00 -1.39 -34.77
CA PRO A 330 63.40 -0.33 -35.59
C PRO A 330 63.43 1.06 -34.93
N SER A 331 63.46 2.11 -35.74
CA SER A 331 63.54 3.51 -35.27
C SER A 331 62.24 4.06 -34.67
N ASN A 332 61.14 3.31 -34.76
CA ASN A 332 59.85 3.63 -34.18
C ASN A 332 59.43 2.66 -33.05
N ILE A 333 60.33 1.79 -32.61
CA ILE A 333 59.98 0.70 -31.67
C ILE A 333 59.47 1.24 -30.34
N GLU A 334 60.05 2.34 -29.86
CA GLU A 334 59.76 3.02 -28.59
C GLU A 334 58.30 3.48 -28.52
N ASN A 335 57.83 4.12 -29.59
CA ASN A 335 56.43 4.59 -29.70
C ASN A 335 55.47 3.40 -29.73
N ARG A 336 55.83 2.31 -30.45
CA ARG A 336 55.00 1.10 -30.51
C ARG A 336 54.93 0.38 -29.16
N ILE A 337 55.97 0.47 -28.33
CA ILE A 337 55.94 -0.04 -26.93
C ILE A 337 55.07 0.86 -26.05
N ALA A 338 55.14 2.19 -26.23
CA ALA A 338 54.33 3.14 -25.48
C ALA A 338 52.82 2.87 -25.65
N ASP A 339 52.34 2.59 -26.88
CA ASP A 339 50.95 2.21 -27.14
C ASP A 339 50.46 1.02 -26.26
N PHE A 340 51.34 0.04 -25.99
CA PHE A 340 51.04 -1.08 -25.10
C PHE A 340 51.20 -0.71 -23.62
N ALA A 341 52.18 0.13 -23.27
CA ALA A 341 52.39 0.62 -21.91
C ALA A 341 51.20 1.46 -21.39
N ASP A 342 50.55 2.23 -22.26
CA ASP A 342 49.32 2.97 -21.94
C ASP A 342 48.14 2.04 -21.62
N LEU A 343 48.04 0.89 -22.31
CA LEU A 343 47.03 -0.14 -22.00
C LEU A 343 47.32 -0.86 -20.67
N VAL A 344 48.60 -1.10 -20.35
CA VAL A 344 49.04 -1.61 -19.03
C VAL A 344 48.67 -0.62 -17.93
N ALA A 345 48.95 0.68 -18.11
CA ALA A 345 48.60 1.73 -17.17
C ALA A 345 47.08 1.83 -16.94
N THR A 346 46.30 1.81 -18.04
CA THR A 346 44.83 1.83 -17.99
C THR A 346 44.28 0.63 -17.20
N ALA A 347 44.89 -0.56 -17.35
CA ALA A 347 44.49 -1.75 -16.60
C ALA A 347 44.74 -1.64 -15.10
N ILE A 348 45.87 -1.03 -14.70
CA ILE A 348 46.23 -0.81 -13.29
C ILE A 348 45.26 0.17 -12.64
N ALA A 349 45.01 1.32 -13.27
CA ALA A 349 44.06 2.32 -12.78
C ALA A 349 42.65 1.74 -12.63
N ASN A 350 42.15 1.04 -13.67
CA ASN A 350 40.84 0.38 -13.63
C ASN A 350 40.72 -0.68 -12.52
N ALA A 351 41.81 -1.38 -12.18
CA ALA A 351 41.80 -2.37 -11.09
C ALA A 351 41.74 -1.69 -9.72
N ALA A 352 42.46 -0.59 -9.52
CA ALA A 352 42.42 0.20 -8.28
C ALA A 352 41.02 0.77 -8.01
N THR A 353 40.42 1.47 -8.98
CA THR A 353 39.07 2.03 -8.85
C THR A 353 38.01 0.96 -8.57
N ARG A 354 38.15 -0.24 -9.13
CA ARG A 354 37.24 -1.37 -8.85
C ARG A 354 37.37 -1.90 -7.43
N ALA A 355 38.57 -1.93 -6.85
CA ALA A 355 38.78 -2.33 -5.46
C ALA A 355 38.12 -1.33 -4.49
N GLU A 356 38.29 -0.03 -4.75
CA GLU A 356 37.62 1.04 -3.98
C GLU A 356 36.09 0.96 -4.07
N LEU A 357 35.55 0.76 -5.28
CA LEU A 357 34.11 0.55 -5.52
C LEU A 357 33.57 -0.67 -4.77
N GLN A 358 34.34 -1.77 -4.69
CA GLN A 358 33.95 -2.97 -3.96
C GLN A 358 33.88 -2.70 -2.44
N VAL A 359 34.93 -2.11 -1.86
CA VAL A 359 34.96 -1.73 -0.43
C VAL A 359 33.81 -0.76 -0.08
N SER A 360 33.54 0.21 -0.95
CA SER A 360 32.41 1.14 -0.78
C SER A 360 31.05 0.41 -0.84
N ARG A 361 30.89 -0.53 -1.77
CA ARG A 361 29.65 -1.32 -1.92
C ARG A 361 29.41 -2.25 -0.73
N ASP A 362 30.45 -2.88 -0.21
CA ASP A 362 30.35 -3.77 0.94
C ASP A 362 30.00 -2.98 2.21
N SER A 363 30.59 -1.79 2.39
CA SER A 363 30.23 -0.84 3.45
C SER A 363 28.76 -0.39 3.39
N LEU A 364 28.25 -0.11 2.18
CA LEU A 364 26.82 0.20 1.96
C LEU A 364 25.91 -0.99 2.26
N GLY A 365 26.37 -2.23 2.03
CA GLY A 365 25.62 -3.45 2.35
C GLY A 365 25.36 -3.61 3.85
N VAL A 366 26.39 -3.42 4.69
CA VAL A 366 26.29 -3.51 6.15
C VAL A 366 25.31 -2.46 6.71
N LEU A 367 25.40 -1.21 6.24
CA LEU A 367 24.48 -0.14 6.64
C LEU A 367 23.03 -0.41 6.18
N ALA A 368 22.85 -0.99 4.99
CA ALA A 368 21.53 -1.31 4.47
C ALA A 368 20.83 -2.41 5.28
N GLU A 369 21.55 -3.44 5.74
CA GLU A 369 20.94 -4.50 6.56
C GLU A 369 20.57 -4.00 7.96
N GLN A 370 21.42 -3.18 8.61
CA GLN A 370 21.03 -2.54 9.88
C GLN A 370 19.78 -1.67 9.72
N GLN A 371 19.66 -0.90 8.63
CA GLN A 371 18.43 -0.14 8.34
C GLN A 371 17.23 -1.06 8.08
N ALA A 372 17.42 -2.22 7.46
CA ALA A 372 16.35 -3.20 7.26
C ALA A 372 15.88 -3.77 8.61
N ALA A 373 16.78 -4.14 9.51
CA ALA A 373 16.50 -4.62 10.85
C ALA A 373 15.75 -3.59 11.72
N LEU A 374 16.24 -2.35 11.76
CA LEU A 374 15.56 -1.26 12.47
C LEU A 374 14.14 -1.04 11.93
N ARG A 375 13.93 -1.14 10.61
CA ARG A 375 12.57 -1.09 10.01
C ARG A 375 11.70 -2.29 10.39
N ARG A 376 12.26 -3.51 10.49
CA ARG A 376 11.54 -4.71 10.95
C ARG A 376 11.06 -4.50 12.40
N VAL A 377 11.94 -4.07 13.30
CA VAL A 377 11.59 -3.73 14.70
C VAL A 377 10.56 -2.61 14.77
N ALA A 378 10.79 -1.47 14.11
CA ALA A 378 9.88 -0.31 14.15
C ALA A 378 8.47 -0.68 13.65
N THR A 379 8.36 -1.61 12.69
CA THR A 379 7.08 -2.14 12.22
C THR A 379 6.32 -2.92 13.31
N LEU A 380 7.03 -3.68 14.16
CA LEU A 380 6.42 -4.38 15.30
C LEU A 380 5.93 -3.38 16.37
N VAL A 381 6.72 -2.35 16.65
CA VAL A 381 6.36 -1.26 17.58
C VAL A 381 5.11 -0.52 17.11
N ALA A 382 5.09 -0.10 15.84
CA ALA A 382 3.94 0.60 15.25
C ALA A 382 2.65 -0.25 15.30
N ARG A 383 2.76 -1.55 14.99
CA ARG A 383 1.65 -2.52 15.06
C ARG A 383 1.13 -2.78 16.48
N GLY A 384 1.85 -2.34 17.52
CA GLY A 384 1.44 -2.56 18.91
C GLY A 384 1.54 -4.02 19.34
N VAL A 385 2.58 -4.72 18.84
CA VAL A 385 2.94 -6.05 19.33
C VAL A 385 3.35 -5.96 20.80
N ASP A 386 3.05 -7.01 21.57
CA ASP A 386 3.42 -7.12 22.99
C ASP A 386 4.92 -6.83 23.23
N PRO A 387 5.29 -6.00 24.24
CA PRO A 387 6.68 -5.63 24.49
C PRO A 387 7.64 -6.81 24.61
N SER A 388 7.25 -7.93 25.23
CA SER A 388 8.13 -9.11 25.35
C SER A 388 8.58 -9.66 24.01
N LYS A 389 7.69 -9.66 23.01
CA LYS A 389 7.98 -10.09 21.64
C LYS A 389 8.80 -9.06 20.88
N VAL A 390 8.60 -7.77 21.14
CA VAL A 390 9.46 -6.69 20.60
C VAL A 390 10.87 -6.83 21.16
N PHE A 391 11.04 -7.05 22.46
CA PHE A 391 12.35 -7.23 23.09
C PHE A 391 13.10 -8.45 22.53
N ALA A 392 12.41 -9.59 22.37
CA ALA A 392 12.98 -10.78 21.74
C ALA A 392 13.40 -10.54 20.28
N ALA A 393 12.57 -9.83 19.50
CA ALA A 393 12.92 -9.45 18.14
C ALA A 393 14.15 -8.52 18.10
N VAL A 394 14.22 -7.51 18.98
CA VAL A 394 15.38 -6.60 19.06
C VAL A 394 16.64 -7.35 19.45
N ALA A 395 16.60 -8.24 20.43
CA ALA A 395 17.73 -9.08 20.81
C ALA A 395 18.25 -9.91 19.61
N HIS A 396 17.34 -10.51 18.84
CA HIS A 396 17.69 -11.30 17.65
C HIS A 396 18.29 -10.45 16.52
N GLU A 397 17.69 -9.30 16.22
CA GLU A 397 18.16 -8.38 15.19
C GLU A 397 19.53 -7.77 15.54
N MET A 398 19.80 -7.51 16.83
CA MET A 398 21.12 -7.08 17.30
C MET A 398 22.20 -8.15 17.07
N VAL A 399 21.93 -9.43 17.39
CA VAL A 399 22.85 -10.55 17.07
C VAL A 399 23.15 -10.60 15.57
N GLN A 400 22.12 -10.55 14.72
CA GLN A 400 22.29 -10.68 13.26
C GLN A 400 23.01 -9.47 12.63
N CYS A 401 22.76 -8.24 13.09
CA CYS A 401 23.31 -7.03 12.46
C CYS A 401 24.69 -6.62 12.99
N LEU A 402 25.00 -6.95 14.25
CA LEU A 402 26.24 -6.55 14.90
C LEU A 402 27.32 -7.65 14.82
N ASP A 403 26.96 -8.84 14.32
CA ASP A 403 27.83 -10.02 14.21
C ASP A 403 28.47 -10.39 15.56
N VAL A 404 27.60 -10.52 16.58
CA VAL A 404 27.95 -10.83 17.97
C VAL A 404 27.27 -12.12 18.40
N GLU A 405 27.92 -12.91 19.27
CA GLU A 405 27.37 -14.20 19.67
C GLU A 405 26.14 -14.06 20.58
N SER A 406 26.01 -12.94 21.31
CA SER A 406 24.91 -12.75 22.25
C SER A 406 24.50 -11.28 22.39
N ALA A 407 23.19 -11.04 22.40
CA ALA A 407 22.62 -9.72 22.64
C ALA A 407 21.29 -9.81 23.39
N GLY A 408 20.91 -8.75 24.11
CA GLY A 408 19.71 -8.79 24.91
C GLY A 408 19.32 -7.46 25.54
N LEU A 409 18.32 -7.54 26.41
CA LEU A 409 17.76 -6.44 27.16
C LEU A 409 17.58 -6.82 28.62
N PHE A 410 17.85 -5.87 29.50
CA PHE A 410 17.65 -5.98 30.93
C PHE A 410 16.83 -4.80 31.46
N ARG A 411 16.17 -5.01 32.60
CA ARG A 411 15.37 -4.03 33.33
C ARG A 411 15.95 -3.82 34.73
N TYR A 412 15.97 -2.58 35.21
CA TYR A 412 16.29 -2.32 36.63
C TYR A 412 15.04 -2.48 37.50
N GLU A 413 15.24 -3.01 38.70
CA GLU A 413 14.18 -3.28 39.67
C GLU A 413 14.57 -2.69 41.03
N ALA A 414 13.60 -2.50 41.94
CA ALA A 414 13.82 -1.79 43.19
C ALA A 414 14.93 -2.39 44.10
N ALA A 415 15.26 -3.67 43.92
CA ALA A 415 16.31 -4.39 44.65
C ALA A 415 17.44 -4.94 43.75
N GLY A 416 17.49 -4.57 42.46
CA GLY A 416 18.43 -5.18 41.52
C GLY A 416 18.07 -5.01 40.05
N TRP A 417 18.14 -6.10 39.29
CA TRP A 417 17.89 -6.13 37.85
C TRP A 417 17.46 -7.52 37.38
N SER A 418 16.83 -7.61 36.20
CA SER A 418 16.50 -8.88 35.55
C SER A 418 16.68 -8.79 34.02
N PHE A 419 16.93 -9.93 33.35
CA PHE A 419 16.83 -10.00 31.90
C PHE A 419 15.35 -9.98 31.47
N VAL A 420 15.04 -9.29 30.37
CA VAL A 420 13.69 -9.31 29.76
C VAL A 420 13.67 -10.01 28.41
N ALA A 421 14.81 -10.06 27.71
CA ALA A 421 15.02 -10.82 26.49
C ALA A 421 16.51 -11.07 26.26
N VAL A 422 16.86 -12.24 25.73
CA VAL A 422 18.22 -12.60 25.30
C VAL A 422 18.09 -13.38 23.99
N SER A 423 18.99 -13.12 23.05
CA SER A 423 19.23 -13.94 21.86
C SER A 423 20.66 -14.45 21.92
N ASP A 424 20.81 -15.76 22.01
CA ASP A 424 22.08 -16.48 22.18
C ASP A 424 21.94 -17.88 21.55
N PRO A 425 23.01 -18.48 20.97
CA PRO A 425 22.99 -19.86 20.48
C PRO A 425 22.69 -20.94 21.54
N ALA A 426 22.95 -20.66 22.82
CA ALA A 426 22.75 -21.56 23.95
C ALA A 426 21.95 -20.85 25.06
N PRO A 427 20.67 -20.50 24.80
CA PRO A 427 19.86 -19.65 25.68
C PRO A 427 19.63 -20.28 27.06
N GLU A 428 19.70 -21.61 27.19
CA GLU A 428 19.60 -22.34 28.46
C GLU A 428 20.73 -22.04 29.46
N ARG A 429 21.82 -21.39 29.02
CA ARG A 429 22.90 -20.92 29.90
C ARG A 429 22.52 -19.63 30.64
N TRP A 430 21.60 -18.84 30.07
CA TRP A 430 21.20 -17.54 30.60
C TRP A 430 20.09 -17.69 31.66
N PRO A 431 20.04 -16.80 32.66
CA PRO A 431 18.92 -16.76 33.61
C PRO A 431 17.59 -16.53 32.88
N SER A 432 16.52 -17.17 33.38
CA SER A 432 15.16 -16.97 32.89
C SER A 432 14.76 -15.50 32.90
N ALA A 433 14.01 -15.06 31.89
CA ALA A 433 13.50 -13.69 31.85
C ALA A 433 12.62 -13.40 33.08
N GLY A 434 12.87 -12.27 33.75
CA GLY A 434 12.22 -11.88 35.01
C GLY A 434 12.83 -12.47 36.29
N ASP A 435 13.88 -13.29 36.21
CA ASP A 435 14.63 -13.74 37.39
C ASP A 435 15.48 -12.59 37.96
N GLY A 436 15.01 -12.00 39.07
CA GLY A 436 15.60 -10.81 39.69
C GLY A 436 16.90 -11.11 40.45
N ARG A 437 17.94 -10.30 40.22
CA ARG A 437 19.30 -10.48 40.77
C ARG A 437 19.87 -9.19 41.34
N THR A 438 20.70 -9.30 42.38
CA THR A 438 21.38 -8.14 42.96
C THR A 438 22.45 -7.58 42.01
N LEU A 439 22.58 -6.25 41.99
CA LEU A 439 23.60 -5.56 41.21
C LEU A 439 24.79 -5.22 42.11
N GLU A 440 25.84 -6.05 42.09
CA GLU A 440 27.04 -5.84 42.91
C GLU A 440 28.31 -5.78 42.06
N GLY A 441 29.20 -4.87 42.45
CA GLY A 441 30.48 -4.60 41.80
C GLY A 441 30.37 -3.80 40.50
N ASP A 442 31.47 -3.71 39.76
CA ASP A 442 31.47 -3.03 38.45
C ASP A 442 31.07 -4.00 37.34
N SER A 443 30.26 -3.53 36.40
CA SER A 443 29.71 -4.31 35.29
C SER A 443 29.11 -3.34 34.27
N ILE A 444 28.80 -3.80 33.06
CA ILE A 444 28.15 -2.93 32.07
C ILE A 444 26.82 -2.38 32.58
N LEU A 445 26.04 -3.22 33.29
CA LEU A 445 24.78 -2.81 33.93
C LEU A 445 25.00 -1.76 35.03
N ALA A 446 26.05 -1.90 35.86
CA ALA A 446 26.36 -0.92 36.90
C ALA A 446 26.89 0.41 36.33
N ARG A 447 27.60 0.38 35.19
CA ARG A 447 28.08 1.57 34.48
C ARG A 447 26.94 2.34 33.82
N VAL A 448 26.02 1.65 33.14
CA VAL A 448 24.82 2.27 32.54
C VAL A 448 23.93 2.87 33.62
N LEU A 449 23.68 2.16 34.74
CA LEU A 449 22.85 2.66 35.85
C LEU A 449 23.40 3.96 36.45
N ARG A 450 24.71 4.00 36.69
CA ARG A 450 25.41 5.10 37.36
C ARG A 450 25.59 6.33 36.48
N THR A 451 25.65 6.17 35.16
CA THR A 451 25.96 7.27 34.23
C THR A 451 24.77 7.72 33.38
N GLY A 452 23.75 6.88 33.21
CA GLY A 452 22.64 7.13 32.28
C GLY A 452 23.11 7.24 30.81
N ARG A 453 24.25 6.64 30.46
CA ARG A 453 24.91 6.77 29.15
C ARG A 453 25.39 5.42 28.63
N ALA A 454 25.65 5.36 27.33
CA ALA A 454 26.32 4.22 26.70
C ALA A 454 27.68 3.97 27.36
N ALA A 455 28.03 2.71 27.54
CA ALA A 455 29.24 2.27 28.20
C ALA A 455 29.82 1.02 27.52
N ARG A 456 31.10 0.77 27.80
CA ARG A 456 31.89 -0.34 27.27
C ARG A 456 32.71 -0.99 28.38
N MET A 457 32.92 -2.29 28.23
CA MET A 457 33.89 -3.08 29.00
C MET A 457 34.57 -4.06 28.04
N ASP A 458 35.86 -3.87 27.79
CA ASP A 458 36.63 -4.73 26.87
C ASP A 458 37.16 -6.00 27.54
N SER A 459 37.09 -6.11 28.88
CA SER A 459 37.40 -7.33 29.63
C SER A 459 36.63 -7.43 30.95
N TYR A 460 36.22 -8.66 31.30
CA TYR A 460 35.66 -9.02 32.60
C TYR A 460 36.63 -9.79 33.51
N GLU A 461 37.86 -10.10 33.09
CA GLU A 461 38.73 -11.04 33.81
C GLU A 461 39.02 -10.61 35.27
N ASN A 462 39.38 -9.34 35.47
CA ASN A 462 39.83 -8.82 36.77
C ASN A 462 38.76 -7.98 37.51
N VAL A 463 37.47 -8.14 37.15
CA VAL A 463 36.39 -7.27 37.66
C VAL A 463 35.64 -7.93 38.83
N ALA A 464 35.68 -7.33 40.01
CA ALA A 464 34.96 -7.82 41.19
C ALA A 464 33.45 -7.50 41.12
N GLY A 465 32.62 -8.43 41.62
CA GLY A 465 31.16 -8.28 41.66
C GLY A 465 30.40 -9.56 41.26
N SER A 466 29.18 -9.74 41.79
CA SER A 466 28.30 -10.87 41.44
C SER A 466 27.92 -10.85 39.95
N THR A 467 27.68 -9.65 39.40
CA THR A 467 27.29 -9.47 38.00
C THR A 467 28.46 -9.70 37.04
N ALA A 468 29.67 -9.30 37.42
CA ALA A 468 30.89 -9.61 36.67
C ALA A 468 31.25 -11.11 36.74
N ALA A 469 30.98 -11.78 37.86
CA ALA A 469 31.14 -13.23 37.99
C ALA A 469 30.17 -14.00 37.08
N LEU A 470 28.91 -13.55 36.98
CA LEU A 470 27.94 -14.10 36.03
C LEU A 470 28.40 -13.92 34.58
N ALA A 471 28.90 -12.73 34.20
CA ALA A 471 29.46 -12.51 32.86
C ALA A 471 30.60 -13.50 32.53
N ARG A 472 31.55 -13.70 33.45
CA ARG A 472 32.61 -14.72 33.29
C ARG A 472 32.07 -16.15 33.21
N GLN A 473 31.05 -16.49 33.99
CA GLN A 473 30.41 -17.82 33.96
C GLN A 473 29.72 -18.10 32.61
N LEU A 474 29.15 -17.07 31.99
CA LEU A 474 28.54 -17.14 30.66
C LEU A 474 29.57 -17.16 29.51
N GLY A 475 30.87 -16.95 29.81
CA GLY A 475 31.95 -16.90 28.83
C GLY A 475 32.23 -15.52 28.24
N VAL A 476 31.51 -14.48 28.71
CA VAL A 476 31.57 -13.13 28.14
C VAL A 476 32.94 -12.51 28.35
N ARG A 477 33.57 -12.10 27.25
CA ARG A 477 34.86 -11.41 27.23
C ARG A 477 34.69 -9.90 27.29
N GLY A 478 33.92 -9.34 26.36
CA GLY A 478 33.64 -7.91 26.28
C GLY A 478 32.15 -7.61 26.09
N THR A 479 31.71 -6.42 26.51
CA THR A 479 30.32 -5.96 26.35
C THR A 479 30.24 -4.48 26.05
N VAL A 480 29.26 -4.12 25.22
CA VAL A 480 28.76 -2.75 25.09
C VAL A 480 27.30 -2.73 25.54
N GLY A 481 26.91 -1.69 26.28
CA GLY A 481 25.56 -1.53 26.78
C GLY A 481 25.11 -0.07 26.72
N VAL A 482 23.84 0.13 26.40
CA VAL A 482 23.22 1.45 26.24
C VAL A 482 21.96 1.56 27.10
N PRO A 483 21.64 2.75 27.62
CA PRO A 483 20.45 2.97 28.43
C PRO A 483 19.17 2.87 27.59
N VAL A 484 18.13 2.25 28.15
CA VAL A 484 16.75 2.34 27.64
C VAL A 484 16.01 3.31 28.56
N VAL A 485 15.57 4.45 28.02
CA VAL A 485 15.01 5.58 28.78
C VAL A 485 13.57 5.80 28.38
N VAL A 486 12.65 5.60 29.31
CA VAL A 486 11.21 5.74 29.10
C VAL A 486 10.74 6.95 29.90
N ASP A 487 10.10 7.91 29.22
CA ASP A 487 9.58 9.16 29.82
C ASP A 487 10.61 9.91 30.70
N GLY A 488 11.87 9.96 30.23
CA GLY A 488 12.98 10.61 30.92
C GLY A 488 13.54 9.84 32.13
N ARG A 489 13.06 8.62 32.39
CA ARG A 489 13.56 7.74 33.46
C ARG A 489 14.28 6.53 32.88
N LEU A 490 15.42 6.17 33.47
CA LEU A 490 16.17 4.98 33.09
C LEU A 490 15.37 3.73 33.50
N TRP A 491 14.91 2.97 32.51
CA TRP A 491 14.11 1.75 32.70
C TRP A 491 15.01 0.51 32.80
N GLY A 492 16.11 0.52 32.06
CA GLY A 492 16.97 -0.64 31.85
C GLY A 492 18.04 -0.34 30.81
N GLY A 493 18.41 -1.34 30.03
CA GLY A 493 19.33 -1.17 28.92
C GLY A 493 19.28 -2.31 27.91
N ALA A 494 19.82 -2.03 26.73
CA ALA A 494 20.16 -3.03 25.72
C ALA A 494 21.66 -3.27 25.75
N TYR A 495 22.10 -4.50 25.47
CA TYR A 495 23.51 -4.87 25.46
C TYR A 495 23.83 -5.86 24.35
N VAL A 496 25.12 -5.89 23.98
CA VAL A 496 25.76 -7.00 23.28
C VAL A 496 26.93 -7.53 24.08
N ALA A 497 27.24 -8.80 23.89
CA ALA A 497 28.36 -9.49 24.49
C ALA A 497 29.16 -10.22 23.40
N SER A 498 30.48 -10.06 23.44
CA SER A 498 31.45 -10.83 22.67
C SER A 498 31.98 -11.97 23.52
N MET A 499 32.04 -13.19 22.96
CA MET A 499 32.65 -14.37 23.59
C MET A 499 34.10 -14.59 23.11
N VAL A 500 34.48 -14.00 21.97
CA VAL A 500 35.86 -14.00 21.46
C VAL A 500 36.76 -12.96 22.17
N PRO A 501 38.10 -13.10 22.13
CA PRO A 501 39.03 -12.13 22.71
C PRO A 501 39.10 -10.78 21.97
N GLU A 502 38.46 -10.68 20.80
CA GLU A 502 38.53 -9.52 19.93
C GLU A 502 37.58 -8.41 20.44
N PRO A 503 38.03 -7.14 20.49
CA PRO A 503 37.22 -6.05 20.99
C PRO A 503 36.09 -5.72 20.01
N LEU A 504 34.90 -5.44 20.55
CA LEU A 504 33.72 -5.03 19.78
C LEU A 504 34.02 -3.78 18.94
N PRO A 505 33.47 -3.65 17.70
CA PRO A 505 33.67 -2.48 16.84
C PRO A 505 33.41 -1.13 17.55
N PRO A 506 34.16 -0.06 17.27
CA PRO A 506 34.08 1.22 18.01
C PRO A 506 32.78 2.02 17.79
N ASP A 507 31.95 1.61 16.82
CA ASP A 507 30.64 2.19 16.51
C ASP A 507 29.47 1.43 17.18
N THR A 508 29.75 0.33 17.88
CA THR A 508 28.75 -0.55 18.52
C THR A 508 27.80 0.21 19.44
N GLU A 509 28.30 1.16 20.23
CA GLU A 509 27.52 2.03 21.12
C GLU A 509 26.41 2.79 20.36
N ALA A 510 26.72 3.35 19.20
CA ALA A 510 25.76 4.09 18.38
C ALA A 510 24.74 3.14 17.74
N ARG A 511 25.22 2.01 17.20
CA ARG A 511 24.38 1.03 16.49
C ARG A 511 23.37 0.34 17.42
N ILE A 512 23.70 0.09 18.69
CA ILE A 512 22.75 -0.41 19.70
C ILE A 512 21.81 0.70 20.16
N GLY A 513 22.27 1.96 20.20
CA GLY A 513 21.44 3.13 20.55
C GLY A 513 20.16 3.21 19.71
N ASP A 514 20.28 3.06 18.38
CA ASP A 514 19.13 3.04 17.46
C ASP A 514 18.05 2.00 17.86
N PHE A 515 18.47 0.81 18.32
CA PHE A 515 17.57 -0.24 18.79
C PHE A 515 16.96 0.08 20.16
N ALA A 516 17.74 0.68 21.06
CA ALA A 516 17.29 1.08 22.39
C ALA A 516 16.24 2.21 22.35
N ASP A 517 16.31 3.12 21.37
CA ASP A 517 15.29 4.15 21.14
C ASP A 517 13.97 3.54 20.66
N LEU A 518 14.01 2.53 19.78
CA LEU A 518 12.82 1.78 19.36
C LEU A 518 12.18 1.01 20.52
N VAL A 519 13.00 0.44 21.41
CA VAL A 519 12.54 -0.24 22.64
C VAL A 519 11.89 0.74 23.61
N SER A 520 12.53 1.89 23.84
CA SER A 520 12.00 2.97 24.68
C SER A 520 10.63 3.43 24.17
N THR A 521 10.51 3.62 22.86
CA THR A 521 9.27 3.93 22.15
C THR A 521 8.22 2.83 22.30
N ALA A 522 8.62 1.55 22.27
CA ALA A 522 7.71 0.42 22.44
C ALA A 522 7.11 0.34 23.85
N ILE A 523 7.92 0.60 24.88
CA ILE A 523 7.47 0.59 26.28
C ILE A 523 6.50 1.74 26.54
N ALA A 524 6.84 2.96 26.13
CA ALA A 524 5.96 4.13 26.26
C ALA A 524 4.60 3.89 25.56
N ASN A 525 4.62 3.44 24.30
CA ASN A 525 3.41 3.13 23.54
C ASN A 525 2.55 2.01 24.18
N ALA A 526 3.17 1.05 24.87
CA ALA A 526 2.44 -0.01 25.58
C ALA A 526 1.77 0.53 26.85
N ALA A 527 2.45 1.40 27.62
CA ALA A 527 1.89 2.06 28.79
C ALA A 527 0.68 2.93 28.41
N THR A 528 0.82 3.83 27.44
CA THR A 528 -0.29 4.69 26.97
C THR A 528 -1.48 3.88 26.44
N ARG A 529 -1.23 2.75 25.75
CA ARG A 529 -2.30 1.85 25.30
C ARG A 529 -3.01 1.15 26.46
N ALA A 530 -2.31 0.81 27.54
CA ALA A 530 -2.92 0.23 28.73
C ALA A 530 -3.84 1.26 29.44
N GLU A 531 -3.38 2.50 29.61
CA GLU A 531 -4.17 3.61 30.15
C GLU A 531 -5.40 3.92 29.29
N LEU A 532 -5.23 4.02 27.97
CA LEU A 532 -6.34 4.22 27.03
C LEU A 532 -7.36 3.08 27.08
N ARG A 533 -6.93 1.83 27.31
CA ARG A 533 -7.85 0.70 27.46
C ARG A 533 -8.68 0.83 28.73
N VAL A 534 -8.03 1.09 29.88
CA VAL A 534 -8.74 1.32 31.16
C VAL A 534 -9.74 2.48 31.02
N SER A 535 -9.32 3.61 30.45
CA SER A 535 -10.19 4.77 30.22
C SER A 535 -11.38 4.45 29.32
N ARG A 536 -11.15 3.70 28.23
CA ARG A 536 -12.22 3.26 27.31
C ARG A 536 -13.20 2.31 27.96
N ASP A 537 -12.72 1.38 28.78
CA ASP A 537 -13.55 0.42 29.51
C ASP A 537 -14.44 1.16 30.53
N SER A 538 -13.90 2.15 31.26
CA SER A 538 -14.69 3.03 32.14
C SER A 538 -15.74 3.87 31.40
N LEU A 539 -15.40 4.43 30.23
CA LEU A 539 -16.36 5.16 29.40
C LEU A 539 -17.48 4.24 28.87
N GLY A 540 -17.20 2.97 28.62
CA GLY A 540 -18.21 1.98 28.21
C GLY A 540 -19.28 1.74 29.28
N VAL A 541 -18.87 1.60 30.54
CA VAL A 541 -19.80 1.42 31.68
C VAL A 541 -20.73 2.62 31.85
N LEU A 542 -20.18 3.84 31.82
CA LEU A 542 -20.96 5.08 31.91
C LEU A 542 -21.93 5.26 30.74
N ALA A 543 -21.51 4.89 29.52
CA ALA A 543 -22.34 4.99 28.33
C ALA A 543 -23.56 4.05 28.40
N GLU A 544 -23.41 2.81 28.91
CA GLU A 544 -24.54 1.89 29.05
C GLU A 544 -25.52 2.35 30.14
N GLN A 545 -25.04 2.87 31.28
CA GLN A 545 -25.93 3.49 32.28
C GLN A 545 -26.73 4.65 31.69
N GLN A 546 -26.08 5.57 30.95
CA GLN A 546 -26.79 6.65 30.28
C GLN A 546 -27.79 6.15 29.23
N ALA A 547 -27.48 5.05 28.53
CA ALA A 547 -28.41 4.43 27.59
C ALA A 547 -29.64 3.86 28.31
N ALA A 548 -29.45 3.14 29.41
CA ALA A 548 -30.52 2.58 30.23
C ALA A 548 -31.44 3.66 30.84
N LEU A 549 -30.87 4.70 31.45
CA LEU A 549 -31.64 5.83 31.98
C LEU A 549 -32.43 6.55 30.88
N ARG A 550 -31.85 6.71 29.67
CA ARG A 550 -32.59 7.26 28.51
C ARG A 550 -33.72 6.35 28.03
N ARG A 551 -33.54 5.02 28.06
CA ARG A 551 -34.62 4.06 27.73
C ARG A 551 -35.80 4.22 28.68
N VAL A 552 -35.56 4.24 29.99
CA VAL A 552 -36.59 4.47 31.02
C VAL A 552 -37.22 5.87 30.89
N ALA A 553 -36.41 6.93 30.82
CA ALA A 553 -36.93 8.30 30.70
C ALA A 553 -37.81 8.51 29.46
N THR A 554 -37.47 7.86 28.33
CA THR A 554 -38.29 7.88 27.10
C THR A 554 -39.63 7.18 27.31
N LEU A 555 -39.67 6.08 28.07
CA LEU A 555 -40.89 5.36 28.41
C LEU A 555 -41.81 6.22 29.31
N VAL A 556 -41.23 6.88 30.32
CA VAL A 556 -41.94 7.84 31.19
C VAL A 556 -42.50 9.02 30.40
N ALA A 557 -41.70 9.63 29.52
CA ALA A 557 -42.12 10.77 28.70
C ALA A 557 -43.25 10.44 27.71
N ARG A 558 -43.37 9.17 27.28
CA ARG A 558 -44.49 8.68 26.45
C ARG A 558 -45.80 8.48 27.23
N GLY A 559 -45.77 8.64 28.55
CA GLY A 559 -46.94 8.41 29.41
C GLY A 559 -47.34 6.94 29.48
N ALA A 560 -46.36 6.04 29.50
CA ALA A 560 -46.56 4.61 29.75
C ALA A 560 -47.21 4.36 31.12
N ARG A 561 -47.81 3.18 31.31
CA ARG A 561 -48.42 2.84 32.60
C ARG A 561 -47.33 2.64 33.66
N PRO A 562 -47.52 3.06 34.92
CA PRO A 562 -46.48 2.92 35.95
C PRO A 562 -45.97 1.48 36.10
N SER A 563 -46.84 0.46 36.02
CA SER A 563 -46.44 -0.95 36.05
C SER A 563 -45.41 -1.34 34.98
N GLU A 564 -45.54 -0.78 33.77
CA GLU A 564 -44.63 -1.02 32.65
C GLU A 564 -43.26 -0.35 32.90
N VAL A 565 -43.27 0.84 33.51
CA VAL A 565 -42.05 1.53 33.96
C VAL A 565 -41.35 0.72 35.06
N TYR A 566 -42.09 0.19 36.03
CA TYR A 566 -41.50 -0.57 37.14
C TYR A 566 -40.76 -1.83 36.65
N SER A 567 -41.35 -2.61 35.74
CA SER A 567 -40.71 -3.82 35.20
C SER A 567 -39.46 -3.50 34.38
N VAL A 568 -39.50 -2.47 33.53
CA VAL A 568 -38.32 -2.05 32.75
C VAL A 568 -37.23 -1.49 33.65
N VAL A 569 -37.57 -0.74 34.70
CA VAL A 569 -36.59 -0.26 35.69
C VAL A 569 -35.93 -1.43 36.43
N ALA A 570 -36.68 -2.44 36.84
CA ALA A 570 -36.10 -3.64 37.46
C ALA A 570 -35.10 -4.34 36.50
N GLU A 571 -35.49 -4.56 35.24
CA GLU A 571 -34.61 -5.15 34.22
C GLU A 571 -33.32 -4.32 33.98
N GLU A 572 -33.44 -3.00 33.83
CA GLU A 572 -32.30 -2.12 33.59
C GLU A 572 -31.38 -2.01 34.82
N ILE A 573 -31.92 -2.08 36.04
CA ILE A 573 -31.13 -2.17 37.28
C ILE A 573 -30.28 -3.44 37.29
N VAL A 574 -30.87 -4.61 36.97
CA VAL A 574 -30.13 -5.89 36.87
C VAL A 574 -29.02 -5.81 35.81
N ARG A 575 -29.30 -5.20 34.65
CA ARG A 575 -28.33 -5.06 33.57
C ARG A 575 -27.19 -4.09 33.90
N CYS A 576 -27.50 -2.93 34.48
CA CYS A 576 -26.51 -1.86 34.71
C CYS A 576 -25.60 -2.13 35.91
N LEU A 577 -26.15 -2.70 36.99
CA LEU A 577 -25.41 -2.98 38.23
C LEU A 577 -24.81 -4.40 38.24
N ASP A 578 -25.02 -5.18 37.16
CA ASP A 578 -24.60 -6.58 37.02
C ASP A 578 -25.14 -7.51 38.14
N VAL A 579 -26.17 -7.09 38.88
CA VAL A 579 -26.72 -7.86 40.01
C VAL A 579 -27.54 -9.07 39.58
N ASP A 580 -27.82 -9.97 40.52
CA ASP A 580 -28.61 -11.18 40.27
C ASP A 580 -30.12 -10.90 40.29
N THR A 581 -30.58 -9.96 41.11
CA THR A 581 -32.00 -9.62 41.29
C THR A 581 -32.21 -8.13 41.54
N SER A 582 -33.39 -7.62 41.18
CA SER A 582 -33.86 -6.29 41.55
C SER A 582 -35.39 -6.26 41.72
N GLY A 583 -35.90 -5.16 42.27
CA GLY A 583 -37.33 -4.90 42.22
C GLY A 583 -37.72 -3.48 42.63
N VAL A 584 -38.90 -3.07 42.20
CA VAL A 584 -39.59 -1.85 42.63
C VAL A 584 -40.62 -2.24 43.69
N TRP A 585 -40.48 -1.67 44.89
CA TRP A 585 -41.27 -1.99 46.07
C TRP A 585 -42.06 -0.76 46.52
N ARG A 586 -43.25 -0.98 47.09
CA ARG A 586 -44.11 0.08 47.63
C ARG A 586 -44.33 -0.12 49.12
N TYR A 587 -44.24 0.96 49.90
CA TYR A 587 -44.60 0.92 51.32
C TYR A 587 -46.13 0.83 51.48
N ALA A 588 -46.55 -0.05 52.38
CA ALA A 588 -47.94 -0.24 52.77
C ALA A 588 -48.21 0.41 54.15
N SER A 589 -49.49 0.57 54.50
CA SER A 589 -49.93 1.27 55.73
C SER A 589 -49.72 0.48 57.02
N ASP A 590 -49.27 -0.77 56.91
CA ASP A 590 -49.08 -1.77 57.96
C ASP A 590 -47.60 -1.98 58.34
N ASN A 591 -46.72 -1.02 58.00
CA ASN A 591 -45.26 -1.15 58.11
C ASN A 591 -44.71 -2.36 57.34
N GLY A 592 -45.30 -2.65 56.17
CA GLY A 592 -44.74 -3.59 55.20
C GLY A 592 -44.33 -2.93 53.89
N ILE A 593 -43.66 -3.70 53.04
CA ILE A 593 -43.33 -3.39 51.65
C ILE A 593 -43.83 -4.51 50.73
N THR A 594 -44.49 -4.14 49.63
CA THR A 594 -44.97 -5.08 48.61
C THR A 594 -44.19 -4.92 47.32
N LEU A 595 -43.73 -6.03 46.74
CA LEU A 595 -43.07 -6.05 45.44
C LEU A 595 -44.07 -5.75 44.32
N LEU A 596 -43.85 -4.68 43.56
CA LEU A 596 -44.72 -4.30 42.44
C LEU A 596 -44.22 -4.80 41.08
N ALA A 597 -42.90 -4.88 40.91
CA ALA A 597 -42.26 -5.50 39.75
C ALA A 597 -40.86 -5.98 40.14
N GLY A 598 -40.51 -7.20 39.75
CA GLY A 598 -39.20 -7.81 40.01
C GLY A 598 -38.52 -8.29 38.74
N HIS A 599 -37.19 -8.31 38.74
CA HIS A 599 -36.41 -8.94 37.67
C HIS A 599 -35.26 -9.75 38.26
N SER A 600 -34.89 -10.84 37.58
CA SER A 600 -33.75 -11.67 37.97
C SER A 600 -32.97 -12.17 36.75
N ARG A 601 -31.68 -12.42 36.95
CA ARG A 601 -30.88 -13.18 36.00
C ARG A 601 -31.45 -14.58 35.81
N ALA A 602 -31.31 -15.13 34.61
CA ALA A 602 -31.83 -16.46 34.28
C ALA A 602 -31.19 -17.54 35.19
N GLY A 603 -32.04 -18.30 35.89
CA GLY A 603 -31.61 -19.34 36.83
C GLY A 603 -31.54 -18.91 38.30
N THR A 604 -31.66 -17.61 38.61
CA THR A 604 -31.70 -17.12 40.00
C THR A 604 -33.11 -17.19 40.58
N GLN A 605 -33.24 -17.59 41.85
CA GLN A 605 -34.51 -17.51 42.59
C GLN A 605 -34.82 -16.05 42.97
N TYR A 606 -36.05 -15.61 42.76
CA TYR A 606 -36.52 -14.27 43.14
C TYR A 606 -37.95 -14.34 43.71
N LEU A 607 -38.40 -13.24 44.33
CA LEU A 607 -39.72 -13.16 44.94
C LEU A 607 -40.79 -12.83 43.89
N PRO A 608 -41.98 -13.45 43.96
CA PRO A 608 -43.07 -13.18 43.01
C PRO A 608 -43.62 -11.76 43.20
N GLU A 609 -44.11 -11.16 42.12
CA GLU A 609 -44.87 -9.89 42.20
C GLU A 609 -46.07 -10.05 43.15
N GLY A 610 -46.26 -9.07 44.03
CA GLY A 610 -47.24 -9.13 45.12
C GLY A 610 -46.73 -9.74 46.43
N GLU A 611 -45.51 -10.31 46.49
CA GLU A 611 -44.90 -10.72 47.78
C GLU A 611 -44.81 -9.50 48.71
N HIS A 612 -45.25 -9.69 49.95
CA HIS A 612 -45.29 -8.65 50.99
C HIS A 612 -44.35 -9.03 52.15
N LEU A 613 -43.47 -8.11 52.53
CA LEU A 613 -42.48 -8.29 53.59
C LEU A 613 -42.62 -7.19 54.64
N THR A 614 -42.39 -7.52 55.91
CA THR A 614 -42.34 -6.53 57.00
C THR A 614 -41.12 -5.61 56.89
N THR A 615 -41.26 -4.33 57.27
CA THR A 615 -40.13 -3.40 57.46
C THR A 615 -39.58 -3.42 58.88
N GLU A 616 -39.88 -4.44 59.69
CA GLU A 616 -39.27 -4.63 61.01
C GLU A 616 -37.92 -5.36 60.94
N GLY A 617 -37.02 -5.00 61.86
CA GLY A 617 -35.67 -5.55 61.92
C GLY A 617 -34.69 -4.90 60.94
N ASP A 618 -33.56 -5.57 60.75
CA ASP A 618 -32.38 -5.05 60.06
C ASP A 618 -32.47 -5.32 58.55
N ASN A 619 -33.35 -4.60 57.84
CA ASN A 619 -33.58 -4.80 56.40
C ASN A 619 -33.59 -3.48 55.61
N LEU A 620 -33.30 -3.55 54.31
CA LEU A 620 -33.24 -2.37 53.43
C LEU A 620 -34.52 -1.53 53.42
N GLY A 621 -35.70 -2.15 53.59
CA GLY A 621 -36.98 -1.44 53.75
C GLY A 621 -37.02 -0.56 54.99
N ALA A 622 -36.51 -1.06 56.13
CA ALA A 622 -36.36 -0.31 57.37
C ALA A 622 -35.30 0.80 57.26
N MET A 623 -34.15 0.49 56.64
CA MET A 623 -33.01 1.42 56.49
C MET A 623 -33.36 2.61 55.60
N VAL A 624 -34.01 2.39 54.46
CA VAL A 624 -34.45 3.47 53.57
C VAL A 624 -35.54 4.32 54.23
N LEU A 625 -36.51 3.71 54.91
CA LEU A 625 -37.61 4.42 55.56
C LEU A 625 -37.13 5.33 56.70
N SER A 626 -36.14 4.87 57.47
CA SER A 626 -35.59 5.62 58.61
C SER A 626 -34.55 6.67 58.21
N SER A 627 -33.74 6.42 57.18
CA SER A 627 -32.69 7.35 56.73
C SER A 627 -33.17 8.39 55.72
N GLY A 628 -34.23 8.09 54.95
CA GLY A 628 -34.69 8.90 53.82
C GLY A 628 -33.68 9.02 52.68
N ARG A 629 -32.70 8.11 52.58
CA ARG A 629 -31.61 8.15 51.61
C ARG A 629 -31.36 6.77 50.99
N ALA A 630 -30.56 6.73 49.94
CA ALA A 630 -30.05 5.47 49.43
C ALA A 630 -29.14 4.81 50.49
N THR A 631 -29.25 3.48 50.62
CA THR A 631 -28.55 2.70 51.65
C THR A 631 -28.06 1.38 51.09
N ARG A 632 -27.06 0.80 51.76
CA ARG A 632 -26.46 -0.49 51.45
C ARG A 632 -26.42 -1.37 52.68
N HIS A 633 -26.65 -2.66 52.47
CA HIS A 633 -26.60 -3.69 53.50
C HIS A 633 -25.54 -4.74 53.15
N HIS A 634 -24.30 -4.53 53.63
CA HIS A 634 -23.12 -5.33 53.27
C HIS A 634 -23.13 -6.80 53.70
N SER A 635 -23.88 -7.20 54.73
CA SER A 635 -23.80 -8.56 55.31
C SER A 635 -25.15 -9.09 55.81
N ILE A 636 -25.98 -9.58 54.88
CA ILE A 636 -27.31 -10.14 55.18
C ILE A 636 -27.23 -11.44 56.02
N GLU A 637 -26.06 -12.07 56.12
CA GLU A 637 -25.82 -13.28 56.93
C GLU A 637 -26.06 -13.06 58.44
N ASN A 638 -25.71 -11.89 58.99
CA ASN A 638 -25.80 -11.59 60.43
C ASN A 638 -27.05 -10.78 60.83
N ALA A 639 -27.76 -10.20 59.86
CA ALA A 639 -28.95 -9.39 60.11
C ALA A 639 -30.12 -10.21 60.70
N THR A 640 -31.03 -9.53 61.40
CA THR A 640 -32.17 -10.17 62.10
C THR A 640 -33.50 -9.59 61.65
N GLY A 641 -34.53 -10.45 61.55
CA GLY A 641 -35.88 -10.09 61.12
C GLY A 641 -36.52 -11.13 60.19
N MET A 642 -37.86 -11.14 60.11
CA MET A 642 -38.59 -12.08 59.25
C MET A 642 -38.29 -11.84 57.75
N ALA A 643 -38.24 -10.57 57.32
CA ALA A 643 -37.87 -10.22 55.95
C ALA A 643 -36.46 -10.70 55.58
N ILE A 644 -35.46 -10.49 56.43
CA ILE A 644 -34.10 -11.00 56.22
C ILE A 644 -34.06 -12.52 56.15
N SER A 645 -34.85 -13.20 56.99
CA SER A 645 -34.91 -14.67 56.97
C SER A 645 -35.43 -15.20 55.63
N ARG A 646 -36.38 -14.48 55.00
CA ARG A 646 -36.88 -14.77 53.66
C ARG A 646 -35.85 -14.46 52.56
N ILE A 647 -35.16 -13.33 52.66
CA ILE A 647 -34.12 -12.91 51.71
C ILE A 647 -32.90 -13.86 51.77
N ARG A 648 -32.53 -14.36 52.95
CA ARG A 648 -31.44 -15.34 53.14
C ARG A 648 -31.72 -16.69 52.48
N GLN A 649 -33.00 -17.13 52.42
CA GLN A 649 -33.38 -18.35 51.70
C GLN A 649 -33.09 -18.27 50.18
N LEU A 650 -33.06 -17.06 49.62
CA LEU A 650 -32.74 -16.81 48.20
C LEU A 650 -31.23 -16.71 47.94
N GLY A 651 -30.38 -16.88 48.97
CA GLY A 651 -28.92 -16.80 48.86
C GLY A 651 -28.35 -15.39 48.72
N VAL A 652 -29.15 -14.35 48.94
CA VAL A 652 -28.72 -12.95 48.82
C VAL A 652 -27.74 -12.58 49.93
N ARG A 653 -26.60 -11.98 49.55
CA ARG A 653 -25.48 -11.64 50.45
C ARG A 653 -25.41 -10.14 50.77
N GLU A 654 -25.50 -9.33 49.72
CA GLU A 654 -25.45 -7.87 49.76
C GLU A 654 -26.59 -7.29 48.91
N GLY A 655 -27.09 -6.13 49.29
CA GLY A 655 -28.00 -5.35 48.46
C GLY A 655 -27.93 -3.85 48.76
N VAL A 656 -28.37 -3.06 47.79
CA VAL A 656 -28.57 -1.61 47.90
C VAL A 656 -30.03 -1.27 47.63
N ALA A 657 -30.48 -0.15 48.19
CA ALA A 657 -31.81 0.38 47.92
C ALA A 657 -31.84 1.90 47.92
N ALA A 658 -32.67 2.50 47.06
CA ALA A 658 -32.95 3.95 47.03
C ALA A 658 -34.44 4.25 47.25
N PRO A 659 -34.78 5.34 47.97
CA PRO A 659 -36.16 5.75 48.18
C PRO A 659 -36.79 6.28 46.88
N ILE A 660 -37.98 5.80 46.56
CA ILE A 660 -38.83 6.38 45.51
C ILE A 660 -39.66 7.47 46.18
N THR A 661 -39.29 8.73 45.97
CA THR A 661 -39.89 9.88 46.66
C THR A 661 -40.84 10.64 45.75
N VAL A 662 -42.15 10.55 46.02
CA VAL A 662 -43.20 11.23 45.26
C VAL A 662 -43.73 12.39 46.11
N GLU A 663 -43.72 13.61 45.56
CA GLU A 663 -44.19 14.83 46.24
C GLU A 663 -43.57 15.06 47.64
N GLY A 664 -42.28 14.73 47.79
CA GLY A 664 -41.56 14.88 49.05
C GLY A 664 -41.87 13.81 50.11
N ARG A 665 -42.60 12.74 49.76
CA ARG A 665 -42.89 11.59 50.63
C ARG A 665 -42.31 10.32 50.03
N ILE A 666 -41.72 9.47 50.88
CA ILE A 666 -41.25 8.15 50.47
C ILE A 666 -42.49 7.29 50.15
N TRP A 667 -42.67 6.97 48.87
CA TRP A 667 -43.77 6.13 48.38
C TRP A 667 -43.38 4.65 48.34
N GLY A 668 -42.10 4.39 48.10
CA GLY A 668 -41.54 3.05 47.91
C GLY A 668 -40.02 3.07 47.89
N LEU A 669 -39.43 2.00 47.39
CA LEU A 669 -38.00 1.87 47.21
C LEU A 669 -37.67 0.99 46.00
N ALA A 670 -36.59 1.33 45.28
CA ALA A 670 -35.96 0.43 44.33
C ALA A 670 -34.88 -0.36 45.07
N ILE A 671 -34.79 -1.67 44.85
CA ILE A 671 -33.80 -2.57 45.46
C ILE A 671 -33.01 -3.30 44.37
N ALA A 672 -31.69 -3.43 44.56
CA ALA A 672 -30.80 -4.27 43.76
C ALA A 672 -30.00 -5.17 44.71
N ALA A 673 -29.87 -6.47 44.39
CA ALA A 673 -29.25 -7.42 45.31
C ALA A 673 -28.53 -8.58 44.60
N THR A 674 -27.41 -9.02 45.19
CA THR A 674 -26.50 -10.04 44.65
C THR A 674 -26.39 -11.26 45.57
N THR A 675 -26.27 -12.44 44.96
CA THR A 675 -25.96 -13.71 45.63
C THR A 675 -24.47 -14.09 45.49
N ARG A 676 -23.74 -13.36 44.63
CA ARG A 676 -22.29 -13.54 44.39
C ARG A 676 -21.45 -13.07 45.57
N SER A 677 -20.26 -13.65 45.70
CA SER A 677 -19.25 -13.26 46.71
C SER A 677 -18.48 -11.98 46.38
N GLU A 678 -18.62 -11.47 45.15
CA GLU A 678 -18.04 -10.20 44.72
C GLU A 678 -18.88 -9.03 45.26
N PRO A 679 -18.26 -8.01 45.88
CA PRO A 679 -19.01 -6.87 46.42
C PRO A 679 -19.62 -6.03 45.29
N MET A 680 -20.81 -5.47 45.54
CA MET A 680 -21.49 -4.59 44.58
C MET A 680 -20.68 -3.29 44.34
N PRO A 681 -20.66 -2.75 43.10
CA PRO A 681 -19.91 -1.54 42.74
C PRO A 681 -20.12 -0.39 43.74
N PRO A 682 -19.09 0.39 44.12
CA PRO A 682 -19.17 1.37 45.21
C PRO A 682 -20.09 2.58 44.91
N ASP A 683 -20.48 2.75 43.65
CA ASP A 683 -21.41 3.77 43.15
C ASP A 683 -22.87 3.28 43.09
N SER A 684 -23.16 2.05 43.52
CA SER A 684 -24.47 1.41 43.32
C SER A 684 -25.65 2.19 43.92
N GLU A 685 -25.46 2.86 45.06
CA GLU A 685 -26.45 3.68 45.76
C GLU A 685 -26.85 4.93 44.97
N GLU A 686 -25.89 5.56 44.26
CA GLU A 686 -26.15 6.70 43.37
C GLU A 686 -26.89 6.21 42.11
N ARG A 687 -26.36 5.15 41.49
CA ARG A 687 -26.88 4.58 40.24
C ARG A 687 -28.31 4.04 40.38
N ILE A 688 -28.68 3.46 41.52
CA ILE A 688 -30.07 3.04 41.79
C ILE A 688 -30.98 4.23 42.15
N GLY A 689 -30.42 5.31 42.67
CA GLY A 689 -31.12 6.59 42.87
C GLY A 689 -31.63 7.19 41.56
N ASP A 690 -30.79 7.27 40.53
CA ASP A 690 -31.18 7.75 39.19
C ASP A 690 -32.44 7.02 38.65
N PHE A 691 -32.51 5.69 38.85
CA PHE A 691 -33.67 4.90 38.45
C PHE A 691 -34.89 5.14 39.35
N ALA A 692 -34.70 5.29 40.67
CA ALA A 692 -35.78 5.57 41.61
C ALA A 692 -36.46 6.92 41.32
N ASP A 693 -35.71 7.95 40.92
CA ASP A 693 -36.22 9.26 40.51
C ASP A 693 -37.06 9.19 39.22
N LEU A 694 -36.67 8.34 38.26
CA LEU A 694 -37.49 8.10 37.06
C LEU A 694 -38.80 7.38 37.39
N VAL A 695 -38.78 6.44 38.35
CA VAL A 695 -40.01 5.80 38.86
C VAL A 695 -40.91 6.81 39.58
N ALA A 696 -40.34 7.65 40.45
CA ALA A 696 -41.08 8.71 41.14
C ALA A 696 -41.74 9.69 40.15
N THR A 697 -41.00 10.09 39.12
CA THR A 697 -41.49 10.95 38.03
C THR A 697 -42.66 10.29 37.28
N ALA A 698 -42.59 8.98 37.02
CA ALA A 698 -43.68 8.24 36.37
C ALA A 698 -44.96 8.22 37.22
N ILE A 699 -44.82 8.03 38.53
CA ILE A 699 -45.96 8.01 39.48
C ILE A 699 -46.60 9.38 39.57
N ALA A 700 -45.82 10.45 39.74
CA ALA A 700 -46.31 11.82 39.80
C ALA A 700 -47.06 12.20 38.52
N ASN A 701 -46.47 11.95 37.34
CA ASN A 701 -47.09 12.21 36.05
C ASN A 701 -48.42 11.46 35.86
N ALA A 702 -48.51 10.21 36.33
CA ALA A 702 -49.75 9.43 36.28
C ALA A 702 -50.83 10.00 37.20
N ALA A 703 -50.46 10.41 38.43
CA ALA A 703 -51.37 11.02 39.39
C ALA A 703 -51.94 12.36 38.86
N THR A 704 -51.09 13.30 38.45
CA THR A 704 -51.52 14.59 37.90
C THR A 704 -52.45 14.43 36.69
N ARG A 705 -52.19 13.43 35.83
CA ARG A 705 -53.04 13.13 34.67
C ARG A 705 -54.42 12.60 35.10
N ALA A 706 -54.47 11.72 36.10
CA ALA A 706 -55.73 11.21 36.64
C ALA A 706 -56.56 12.32 37.30
N GLU A 707 -55.91 13.21 38.06
CA GLU A 707 -56.56 14.38 38.67
C GLU A 707 -57.12 15.35 37.63
N LEU A 708 -56.38 15.62 36.54
CA LEU A 708 -56.84 16.48 35.45
C LEU A 708 -58.11 15.90 34.79
N ILE A 709 -58.13 14.59 34.52
CA ILE A 709 -59.29 13.88 33.97
C ILE A 709 -60.48 13.97 34.93
N ALA A 710 -60.28 13.68 36.21
CA ALA A 710 -61.33 13.76 37.24
C ALA A 710 -61.85 15.21 37.42
N SER A 711 -60.98 16.21 37.32
CA SER A 711 -61.35 17.63 37.41
C SER A 711 -62.22 18.07 36.23
N ARG A 712 -61.83 17.71 35.00
CA ARG A 712 -62.63 17.96 33.79
C ARG A 712 -64.02 17.29 33.89
N ALA A 713 -64.09 16.04 34.35
CA ALA A 713 -65.35 15.33 34.55
C ALA A 713 -66.28 16.04 35.57
N ARG A 714 -65.73 16.56 36.67
CA ARG A 714 -66.50 17.37 37.65
C ARG A 714 -67.05 18.65 37.03
N ILE A 715 -66.25 19.37 36.24
CA ILE A 715 -66.68 20.63 35.58
C ILE A 715 -67.85 20.38 34.61
N VAL A 716 -67.76 19.37 33.74
CA VAL A 716 -68.84 19.04 32.79
C VAL A 716 -70.11 18.61 33.53
N THR A 717 -69.99 17.79 34.58
CA THR A 717 -71.14 17.37 35.41
C THR A 717 -71.81 18.56 36.11
N ALA A 718 -71.04 19.51 36.63
CA ALA A 718 -71.56 20.73 37.27
C ALA A 718 -72.27 21.66 36.27
N ALA A 719 -71.75 21.79 35.05
CA ALA A 719 -72.37 22.57 33.98
C ALA A 719 -73.72 21.99 33.56
N ASP A 720 -73.80 20.67 33.36
CA ASP A 720 -75.04 20.00 32.95
C ASP A 720 -76.10 20.01 34.06
N ASN A 721 -75.71 19.90 35.33
CA ASN A 721 -76.61 20.08 36.47
C ASN A 721 -77.16 21.51 36.59
N THR A 722 -76.33 22.53 36.31
CA THR A 722 -76.76 23.93 36.31
C THR A 722 -77.79 24.19 35.20
N ARG A 723 -77.58 23.64 34.00
CA ARG A 723 -78.54 23.69 32.88
C ARG A 723 -79.91 23.12 33.28
N ARG A 724 -79.95 21.90 33.82
CA ARG A 724 -81.21 21.26 34.31
C ARG A 724 -81.98 22.12 35.29
N ARG A 725 -81.30 22.86 36.17
CA ARG A 725 -81.95 23.77 37.12
C ARG A 725 -82.55 24.98 36.40
N LEU A 726 -81.79 25.63 35.52
CA LEU A 726 -82.26 26.78 34.74
C LEU A 726 -83.47 26.43 33.87
N GLU A 727 -83.49 25.26 33.23
CA GLU A 727 -84.65 24.79 32.48
C GLU A 727 -85.89 24.65 33.35
N ARG A 728 -85.78 23.97 34.51
CA ARG A 728 -86.90 23.81 35.45
C ARG A 728 -87.41 25.16 35.95
N ASP A 729 -86.51 26.07 36.33
CA ASP A 729 -86.88 27.40 36.83
C ASP A 729 -87.58 28.25 35.74
N LEU A 730 -87.19 28.10 34.48
CA LEU A 730 -87.86 28.73 33.34
C LEU A 730 -89.23 28.10 33.05
N HIS A 731 -89.32 26.78 32.99
CA HIS A 731 -90.55 26.04 32.69
C HIS A 731 -91.60 26.18 33.79
N ASP A 732 -91.26 25.81 35.02
CA ASP A 732 -92.19 25.81 36.15
C ASP A 732 -92.38 27.23 36.70
N GLY A 733 -91.33 28.05 36.71
CA GLY A 733 -91.35 29.37 37.32
C GLY A 733 -91.80 30.51 36.39
N ALA A 734 -91.20 30.64 35.20
CA ALA A 734 -91.45 31.78 34.32
C ALA A 734 -92.66 31.56 33.38
N GLN A 735 -92.72 30.41 32.70
CA GLN A 735 -93.82 30.14 31.75
C GLN A 735 -95.18 30.09 32.45
N GLN A 736 -95.30 29.40 33.61
CA GLN A 736 -96.56 29.33 34.34
C GLN A 736 -97.07 30.71 34.81
N ARG A 737 -96.17 31.59 35.24
CA ARG A 737 -96.52 32.98 35.62
C ARG A 737 -96.98 33.81 34.42
N LEU A 738 -96.31 33.70 33.27
CA LEU A 738 -96.72 34.39 32.04
C LEU A 738 -98.08 33.89 31.53
N VAL A 739 -98.32 32.58 31.54
CA VAL A 739 -99.63 31.99 31.16
C VAL A 739 -100.74 32.47 32.10
N SER A 740 -100.51 32.45 33.41
CA SER A 740 -101.47 32.94 34.41
C SER A 740 -101.80 34.44 34.21
N LEU A 741 -100.78 35.27 33.98
CA LEU A 741 -100.95 36.69 33.70
C LEU A 741 -101.74 36.92 32.41
N GLY A 742 -101.42 36.21 31.32
CA GLY A 742 -102.16 36.30 30.06
C GLY A 742 -103.64 35.90 30.19
N LEU A 743 -103.95 34.90 31.03
CA LEU A 743 -105.34 34.54 31.35
C LEU A 743 -106.05 35.62 32.18
N GLN A 744 -105.38 36.24 33.16
CA GLN A 744 -105.95 37.33 33.95
C GLN A 744 -106.26 38.56 33.10
N VAL A 745 -105.35 38.97 32.20
CA VAL A 745 -105.57 40.10 31.28
C VAL A 745 -106.76 39.81 30.35
N ARG A 746 -106.86 38.60 29.80
CA ARG A 746 -107.98 38.19 28.93
C ARG A 746 -109.33 38.06 29.69
N LEU A 747 -109.30 37.75 30.99
CA LEU A 747 -110.47 37.79 31.86
C LEU A 747 -110.90 39.23 32.23
N ALA A 748 -109.99 40.20 32.20
CA ALA A 748 -110.33 41.62 32.33
C ALA A 748 -110.91 42.17 31.01
N GLU A 749 -110.30 41.80 29.87
CA GLU A 749 -110.73 42.16 28.52
C GLU A 749 -112.19 41.71 28.23
N THR A 750 -112.57 40.50 28.65
CA THR A 750 -113.93 39.96 28.43
C THR A 750 -115.00 40.58 29.33
N LYS A 751 -114.63 41.32 30.39
CA LYS A 751 -115.56 42.01 31.30
C LYS A 751 -115.77 43.50 30.97
N MET A 752 -115.04 44.03 30.00
CA MET A 752 -115.14 45.45 29.60
C MET A 752 -116.39 45.72 28.74
N PRO A 753 -117.16 46.79 29.02
CA PRO A 753 -118.23 47.26 28.13
C PRO A 753 -117.72 47.64 26.74
N THR A 754 -118.58 47.47 25.72
CA THR A 754 -118.27 47.72 24.30
C THR A 754 -117.86 49.16 23.98
N GLU A 755 -118.17 50.09 24.89
CA GLU A 755 -117.86 51.52 24.83
C GLU A 755 -116.35 51.82 24.87
N PHE A 756 -115.57 50.93 25.49
CA PHE A 756 -114.13 51.11 25.74
C PHE A 756 -113.26 50.34 24.73
N SER A 757 -113.63 50.33 23.45
CA SER A 757 -112.94 49.57 22.38
C SER A 757 -111.42 49.82 22.35
N VAL A 758 -110.98 51.09 22.46
CA VAL A 758 -109.56 51.46 22.47
C VAL A 758 -108.78 50.80 23.62
N VAL A 759 -109.39 50.69 24.81
CA VAL A 759 -108.76 50.03 25.97
C VAL A 759 -108.73 48.50 25.75
N LYS A 760 -109.76 47.95 25.10
CA LYS A 760 -109.82 46.54 24.75
C LYS A 760 -108.73 46.15 23.75
N ASP A 761 -108.50 46.96 22.73
CA ASP A 761 -107.43 46.74 21.74
C ASP A 761 -106.05 46.77 22.40
N GLN A 762 -105.81 47.72 23.33
CA GLN A 762 -104.57 47.78 24.12
C GLN A 762 -104.37 46.53 25.01
N LEU A 763 -105.43 46.02 25.65
CA LEU A 763 -105.35 44.76 26.41
C LEU A 763 -105.06 43.56 25.50
N SER A 764 -105.63 43.54 24.29
CA SER A 764 -105.37 42.50 23.29
C SER A 764 -103.91 42.55 22.79
N GLU A 765 -103.34 43.74 22.60
CA GLU A 765 -101.91 43.94 22.27
C GLU A 765 -101.00 43.43 23.40
N VAL A 766 -101.32 43.73 24.67
CA VAL A 766 -100.59 43.20 25.84
C VAL A 766 -100.67 41.67 25.90
N VAL A 767 -101.82 41.07 25.63
CA VAL A 767 -101.95 39.60 25.54
C VAL A 767 -101.14 39.05 24.37
N GLY A 768 -101.10 39.73 23.23
CA GLY A 768 -100.21 39.41 22.10
C GLY A 768 -98.74 39.38 22.52
N GLY A 769 -98.28 40.45 23.19
CA GLY A 769 -96.92 40.55 23.74
C GLY A 769 -96.58 39.46 24.75
N ILE A 770 -97.49 39.12 25.68
CA ILE A 770 -97.30 38.02 26.63
C ILE A 770 -97.14 36.67 25.89
N ASN A 771 -97.92 36.42 24.84
CA ASN A 771 -97.77 35.20 24.03
C ASN A 771 -96.47 35.19 23.21
N GLY A 772 -96.01 36.36 22.74
CA GLY A 772 -94.69 36.52 22.11
C GLY A 772 -93.56 36.16 23.07
N VAL A 773 -93.50 36.78 24.24
CA VAL A 773 -92.50 36.49 25.29
C VAL A 773 -92.58 35.04 25.77
N LEU A 774 -93.77 34.46 25.88
CA LEU A 774 -93.93 33.03 26.18
C LEU A 774 -93.32 32.15 25.07
N THR A 775 -93.42 32.57 23.80
CA THR A 775 -92.86 31.83 22.66
C THR A 775 -91.33 31.93 22.65
N GLU A 776 -90.76 33.12 22.83
CA GLU A 776 -89.31 33.34 22.98
C GLU A 776 -88.73 32.55 24.17
N LEU A 777 -89.39 32.60 25.33
CA LEU A 777 -88.94 31.90 26.54
C LEU A 777 -89.09 30.37 26.41
N GLN A 778 -90.05 29.88 25.61
CA GLN A 778 -90.10 28.48 25.19
C GLN A 778 -88.96 28.13 24.22
N GLU A 779 -88.61 28.99 23.26
CA GLU A 779 -87.47 28.77 22.35
C GLU A 779 -86.14 28.69 23.09
N ILE A 780 -85.91 29.58 24.06
CA ILE A 780 -84.74 29.55 24.95
C ILE A 780 -84.72 28.28 25.81
N SER A 781 -85.87 27.91 26.41
CA SER A 781 -86.00 26.71 27.25
C SER A 781 -85.76 25.41 26.46
N ARG A 782 -86.18 25.32 25.19
CA ARG A 782 -86.02 24.16 24.30
C ARG A 782 -84.57 23.74 24.03
N GLY A 783 -83.56 24.55 24.42
CA GLY A 783 -82.14 24.25 24.26
C GLY A 783 -81.41 23.65 25.48
N ILE A 784 -82.08 23.42 26.62
CA ILE A 784 -81.37 23.31 27.92
C ILE A 784 -81.39 21.89 28.57
N HIS A 785 -82.40 21.05 28.32
CA HIS A 785 -82.34 19.57 28.43
C HIS A 785 -83.55 18.94 27.69
N PRO A 786 -83.49 17.68 27.24
CA PRO A 786 -84.64 17.00 26.64
C PRO A 786 -85.26 16.03 27.64
N ALA A 787 -86.46 16.33 28.15
CA ALA A 787 -87.25 15.41 28.99
C ALA A 787 -87.44 14.01 28.33
N ILE A 788 -87.52 13.96 26.99
CA ILE A 788 -87.64 12.72 26.21
C ILE A 788 -86.43 11.78 26.34
N LEU A 789 -85.27 12.29 26.77
CA LEU A 789 -84.10 11.46 27.06
C LEU A 789 -84.28 10.67 28.37
N SER A 790 -84.85 11.32 29.39
CA SER A 790 -85.18 10.69 30.67
C SER A 790 -86.22 9.57 30.49
N GLU A 791 -87.29 9.83 29.74
CA GLU A 791 -88.40 8.88 29.56
C GLU A 791 -88.12 7.83 28.48
N GLY A 792 -87.65 8.23 27.30
CA GLY A 792 -87.46 7.35 26.13
C GLY A 792 -86.02 6.87 25.88
N GLY A 793 -85.01 7.55 26.42
CA GLY A 793 -83.60 7.23 26.19
C GLY A 793 -83.05 7.75 24.86
N LEU A 794 -81.79 7.43 24.60
CA LEU A 794 -81.02 8.05 23.51
C LEU A 794 -81.68 7.87 22.14
N GLY A 795 -82.18 6.67 21.80
CA GLY A 795 -82.78 6.40 20.49
C GLY A 795 -83.99 7.28 20.14
N PRO A 796 -85.06 7.30 20.97
CA PRO A 796 -86.19 8.20 20.80
C PRO A 796 -85.82 9.69 20.84
N ALA A 797 -84.83 10.08 21.65
CA ALA A 797 -84.34 11.45 21.68
C ALA A 797 -83.65 11.86 20.37
N LEU A 798 -82.78 11.02 19.80
CA LEU A 798 -82.15 11.26 18.50
C LEU A 798 -83.18 11.29 17.35
N LYS A 799 -84.20 10.43 17.38
CA LYS A 799 -85.34 10.48 16.42
C LYS A 799 -86.08 11.82 16.47
N THR A 800 -86.14 12.45 17.64
CA THR A 800 -86.79 13.74 17.84
C THR A 800 -85.91 14.90 17.35
N LEU A 801 -84.59 14.83 17.57
CA LEU A 801 -83.63 15.76 16.96
C LEU A 801 -83.68 15.70 15.42
N ALA A 802 -83.60 14.50 14.85
CA ALA A 802 -83.60 14.28 13.40
C ALA A 802 -84.83 14.90 12.71
N ARG A 803 -86.02 14.76 13.30
CA ARG A 803 -87.28 15.37 12.81
C ARG A 803 -87.35 16.90 12.90
N ARG A 804 -86.50 17.53 13.72
CA ARG A 804 -86.47 18.98 13.95
C ARG A 804 -85.29 19.67 13.28
N SER A 805 -84.37 18.92 12.67
CA SER A 805 -83.23 19.45 11.96
C SER A 805 -83.68 20.22 10.69
N PRO A 806 -83.16 21.43 10.43
CA PRO A 806 -83.40 22.14 9.17
C PRO A 806 -82.83 21.42 7.95
N VAL A 807 -81.78 20.60 8.15
CA VAL A 807 -81.17 19.75 7.12
C VAL A 807 -81.72 18.32 7.28
N PRO A 808 -82.14 17.63 6.20
CA PRO A 808 -82.57 16.23 6.25
C PRO A 808 -81.58 15.31 6.98
N VAL A 809 -82.07 14.54 7.96
CA VAL A 809 -81.24 13.60 8.75
C VAL A 809 -81.65 12.16 8.47
N VAL A 810 -80.71 11.37 7.96
CA VAL A 810 -80.79 9.91 7.86
C VAL A 810 -80.30 9.33 9.19
N LEU A 811 -81.15 8.61 9.91
CA LEU A 811 -80.87 8.18 11.28
C LEU A 811 -80.83 6.65 11.41
N ASP A 812 -79.66 6.10 11.74
CA ASP A 812 -79.39 4.68 11.99
C ASP A 812 -79.03 4.44 13.46
N VAL A 813 -80.00 4.07 14.29
CA VAL A 813 -79.77 3.81 15.73
C VAL A 813 -79.99 2.33 16.05
N ALA A 814 -78.91 1.63 16.38
CA ALA A 814 -78.92 0.26 16.89
C ALA A 814 -78.42 0.26 18.36
N ILE A 815 -79.32 0.69 19.26
CA ILE A 815 -79.11 0.74 20.71
C ILE A 815 -80.33 0.10 21.38
N GLU A 816 -80.17 -1.13 21.84
CA GLU A 816 -81.26 -1.96 22.40
C GLU A 816 -81.30 -1.95 23.93
N ARG A 817 -80.27 -1.39 24.59
CA ARG A 817 -80.18 -1.24 26.06
C ARG A 817 -80.13 0.23 26.45
N ARG A 818 -80.70 0.57 27.62
CA ARG A 818 -80.41 1.85 28.29
C ARG A 818 -78.93 1.94 28.66
N LEU A 819 -78.37 3.14 28.53
CA LEU A 819 -76.99 3.44 28.92
C LEU A 819 -76.98 4.21 30.24
N LEU A 820 -75.78 4.45 30.78
CA LEU A 820 -75.59 5.40 31.89
C LEU A 820 -76.13 6.77 31.47
N GLU A 821 -76.86 7.44 32.37
CA GLU A 821 -77.53 8.71 32.10
C GLU A 821 -76.56 9.78 31.56
N SER A 822 -75.35 9.87 32.14
CA SER A 822 -74.29 10.77 31.68
C SER A 822 -73.83 10.48 30.25
N THR A 823 -73.80 9.20 29.84
CA THR A 823 -73.51 8.78 28.47
C THR A 823 -74.65 9.14 27.51
N GLU A 824 -75.92 8.91 27.89
CA GLU A 824 -77.08 9.29 27.05
C GLU A 824 -77.14 10.80 26.86
N VAL A 825 -76.90 11.59 27.93
CA VAL A 825 -76.89 13.05 27.92
C VAL A 825 -75.75 13.60 27.08
N GLY A 826 -74.53 13.09 27.27
CA GLY A 826 -73.37 13.50 26.47
C GLY A 826 -73.55 13.19 24.99
N ALA A 827 -74.00 11.97 24.66
CA ALA A 827 -74.26 11.56 23.28
C ALA A 827 -75.36 12.40 22.62
N TYR A 828 -76.45 12.70 23.34
CA TYR A 828 -77.50 13.59 22.86
C TYR A 828 -76.94 14.96 22.49
N TYR A 829 -76.19 15.60 23.41
CA TYR A 829 -75.63 16.94 23.15
C TYR A 829 -74.59 16.95 22.04
N VAL A 830 -73.79 15.88 21.91
CA VAL A 830 -72.85 15.73 20.80
C VAL A 830 -73.57 15.73 19.46
N VAL A 831 -74.69 15.00 19.33
CA VAL A 831 -75.49 14.97 18.10
C VAL A 831 -76.24 16.30 17.89
N ALA A 832 -76.83 16.89 18.93
CA ALA A 832 -77.58 18.15 18.84
C ALA A 832 -76.70 19.32 18.37
N GLU A 833 -75.51 19.45 18.95
CA GLU A 833 -74.53 20.48 18.59
C GLU A 833 -73.92 20.21 17.20
N ALA A 834 -73.66 18.93 16.85
CA ALA A 834 -73.22 18.58 15.50
C ALA A 834 -74.26 18.97 14.44
N LEU A 835 -75.54 18.64 14.63
CA LEU A 835 -76.63 19.04 13.73
C LEU A 835 -76.78 20.57 13.65
N THR A 836 -76.60 21.28 14.77
CA THR A 836 -76.59 22.75 14.81
C THR A 836 -75.44 23.34 14.00
N ASN A 837 -74.25 22.75 14.09
CA ASN A 837 -73.09 23.16 13.31
C ASN A 837 -73.27 22.88 11.82
N VAL A 838 -73.85 21.74 11.43
CA VAL A 838 -74.21 21.49 10.03
C VAL A 838 -75.17 22.56 9.52
N ALA A 839 -76.27 22.82 10.22
CA ALA A 839 -77.30 23.77 9.80
C ALA A 839 -76.78 25.22 9.68
N LYS A 840 -75.75 25.60 10.45
CA LYS A 840 -75.15 26.94 10.41
C LYS A 840 -73.96 27.09 9.46
N HIS A 841 -73.20 26.02 9.22
CA HIS A 841 -71.85 26.12 8.65
C HIS A 841 -71.55 25.19 7.48
N ALA A 842 -72.24 24.04 7.35
CA ALA A 842 -71.87 23.05 6.34
C ALA A 842 -72.45 23.32 4.95
N GLY A 843 -73.62 23.97 4.85
CA GLY A 843 -74.33 24.09 3.57
C GLY A 843 -74.75 22.74 2.97
N ALA A 844 -74.91 21.73 3.83
CA ALA A 844 -75.18 20.33 3.49
C ALA A 844 -76.61 20.12 2.98
N SER A 845 -76.79 19.16 2.07
CA SER A 845 -78.10 18.64 1.65
C SER A 845 -78.61 17.53 2.56
N THR A 846 -77.74 16.74 3.19
CA THR A 846 -78.11 15.61 4.06
C THR A 846 -77.11 15.42 5.21
N VAL A 847 -77.57 14.87 6.34
CA VAL A 847 -76.71 14.35 7.42
C VAL A 847 -77.03 12.90 7.74
N ASP A 848 -76.03 12.03 7.68
CA ASP A 848 -76.10 10.68 8.25
C ASP A 848 -75.74 10.72 9.75
N VAL A 849 -76.62 10.21 10.60
CA VAL A 849 -76.38 10.01 12.05
C VAL A 849 -76.50 8.53 12.38
N GLY A 850 -75.37 7.88 12.65
CA GLY A 850 -75.29 6.51 13.14
C GLY A 850 -75.00 6.46 14.64
N ALA A 851 -75.70 5.61 15.38
CA ALA A 851 -75.43 5.35 16.80
C ALA A 851 -75.54 3.85 17.12
N ARG A 852 -74.43 3.21 17.49
CA ARG A 852 -74.34 1.75 17.70
C ARG A 852 -73.45 1.40 18.88
N ILE A 853 -73.66 0.24 19.50
CA ILE A 853 -72.75 -0.30 20.52
C ILE A 853 -71.75 -1.28 19.87
N ARG A 854 -70.45 -1.13 20.13
CA ARG A 854 -69.38 -2.08 19.74
C ARG A 854 -68.32 -2.14 20.84
N ASP A 855 -67.81 -3.33 21.15
CA ASP A 855 -66.70 -3.54 22.10
C ASP A 855 -66.85 -2.77 23.45
N ASP A 856 -68.07 -2.83 24.00
CA ASP A 856 -68.51 -2.12 25.21
C ASP A 856 -68.31 -0.59 25.18
N LYS A 857 -68.41 0.01 23.99
CA LYS A 857 -68.40 1.44 23.71
C LYS A 857 -69.64 1.84 22.91
N LEU A 858 -70.15 3.04 23.16
CA LEU A 858 -71.08 3.72 22.27
C LEU A 858 -70.28 4.40 21.16
N CYS A 859 -70.51 3.96 19.93
CA CYS A 859 -69.97 4.54 18.71
C CYS A 859 -71.02 5.45 18.08
N LEU A 860 -70.73 6.75 17.94
CA LEU A 860 -71.52 7.69 17.15
C LEU A 860 -70.74 8.04 15.88
N LEU A 861 -71.46 8.14 14.78
CA LEU A 861 -71.01 8.64 13.49
C LEU A 861 -71.95 9.76 13.09
N ILE A 862 -71.45 10.98 12.89
CA ILE A 862 -72.22 12.07 12.29
C ILE A 862 -71.48 12.50 11.03
N ARG A 863 -72.13 12.46 9.87
CA ARG A 863 -71.53 12.80 8.59
C ARG A 863 -72.46 13.73 7.81
N ASP A 864 -71.96 14.89 7.41
CA ASP A 864 -72.63 15.75 6.41
C ASP A 864 -72.00 15.59 5.01
N ASP A 865 -72.71 16.07 4.00
CA ASP A 865 -72.30 16.15 2.59
C ASP A 865 -71.93 17.59 2.14
N GLY A 866 -71.64 18.47 3.10
CA GLY A 866 -71.44 19.90 2.88
C GLY A 866 -70.03 20.31 2.41
N ILE A 867 -69.67 21.59 2.65
CA ILE A 867 -68.42 22.18 2.15
C ILE A 867 -67.14 21.66 2.81
N GLY A 868 -67.23 20.99 3.97
CA GLY A 868 -66.07 20.51 4.73
C GLY A 868 -65.13 21.62 5.21
N GLY A 869 -63.87 21.28 5.51
CA GLY A 869 -62.86 22.23 5.99
C GLY A 869 -62.98 22.65 7.46
N ALA A 870 -63.69 21.87 8.29
CA ALA A 870 -63.90 22.16 9.70
C ALA A 870 -62.60 22.03 10.52
N ASP A 871 -62.10 23.17 11.03
CA ASP A 871 -60.86 23.28 11.79
C ASP A 871 -61.13 23.39 13.31
N PRO A 872 -60.75 22.38 14.12
CA PRO A 872 -60.97 22.41 15.57
C PRO A 872 -60.23 23.55 16.29
N ALA A 873 -59.15 24.08 15.72
CA ALA A 873 -58.34 25.13 16.35
C ALA A 873 -58.94 26.54 16.16
N LYS A 874 -59.91 26.71 15.25
CA LYS A 874 -60.48 28.03 14.89
C LYS A 874 -61.88 28.29 15.44
N GLY A 875 -62.54 27.31 16.07
CA GLY A 875 -63.93 27.43 16.52
C GLY A 875 -64.21 26.77 17.87
N SER A 876 -64.87 27.49 18.76
CA SER A 876 -65.21 27.03 20.12
C SER A 876 -66.16 25.83 20.16
N GLY A 877 -67.02 25.66 19.15
CA GLY A 877 -68.01 24.57 19.10
C GLY A 877 -67.39 23.17 19.03
N LEU A 878 -66.38 22.97 18.18
CA LEU A 878 -65.68 21.67 18.07
C LEU A 878 -64.81 21.37 19.30
N ILE A 879 -64.20 22.40 19.90
CA ILE A 879 -63.45 22.26 21.17
C ILE A 879 -64.40 21.80 22.28
N GLY A 880 -65.56 22.46 22.43
CA GLY A 880 -66.57 22.09 23.43
C GLY A 880 -67.16 20.69 23.24
N LEU A 881 -67.19 20.18 22.00
CA LEU A 881 -67.55 18.80 21.68
C LEU A 881 -66.47 17.81 22.10
N ILE A 882 -65.20 18.11 21.82
CA ILE A 882 -64.05 17.29 22.24
C ILE A 882 -63.99 17.22 23.77
N ASP A 883 -64.04 18.35 24.48
CA ASP A 883 -64.00 18.41 25.95
C ASP A 883 -65.14 17.59 26.59
N ARG A 884 -66.34 17.65 26.01
CA ARG A 884 -67.52 16.89 26.46
C ARG A 884 -67.36 15.38 26.26
N VAL A 885 -66.74 14.96 25.15
CA VAL A 885 -66.45 13.54 24.88
C VAL A 885 -65.33 13.03 25.78
N GLU A 886 -64.26 13.80 25.97
CA GLU A 886 -63.14 13.45 26.86
C GLU A 886 -63.57 13.33 28.33
N ALA A 887 -64.47 14.21 28.80
CA ALA A 887 -65.01 14.15 30.16
C ALA A 887 -65.81 12.87 30.46
N LEU A 888 -66.28 12.16 29.43
CA LEU A 888 -66.92 10.84 29.54
C LEU A 888 -65.93 9.67 29.30
N GLY A 889 -64.62 9.94 29.28
CA GLY A 889 -63.59 8.97 28.95
C GLY A 889 -63.57 8.55 27.48
N GLY A 890 -64.31 9.26 26.62
CA GLY A 890 -64.41 8.99 25.20
C GLY A 890 -63.28 9.59 24.37
N ARG A 891 -63.31 9.31 23.06
CA ARG A 891 -62.48 10.00 22.05
C ARG A 891 -63.30 10.38 20.82
N MET A 892 -62.97 11.54 20.26
CA MET A 892 -63.56 12.09 19.04
C MET A 892 -62.48 12.22 17.96
N ARG A 893 -62.75 11.72 16.75
CA ARG A 893 -61.95 11.99 15.54
C ARG A 893 -62.80 12.80 14.57
N ILE A 894 -62.21 13.85 14.01
CA ILE A 894 -62.83 14.72 13.02
C ILE A 894 -62.12 14.48 11.70
N ASP A 895 -62.88 14.34 10.63
CA ASP A 895 -62.40 14.20 9.26
C ASP A 895 -63.22 15.15 8.39
N SER A 896 -62.62 16.20 7.83
CA SER A 896 -63.36 17.25 7.12
C SER A 896 -62.62 17.69 5.85
N PRO A 897 -62.56 16.84 4.81
CA PRO A 897 -61.95 17.21 3.55
C PRO A 897 -62.77 18.33 2.88
N LEU A 898 -62.08 19.30 2.28
CA LEU A 898 -62.75 20.36 1.52
C LEU A 898 -63.62 19.76 0.40
N ALA A 899 -64.85 20.26 0.28
CA ALA A 899 -65.88 19.82 -0.67
C ALA A 899 -66.35 18.35 -0.55
N VAL A 900 -66.14 17.69 0.60
CA VAL A 900 -66.61 16.31 0.88
C VAL A 900 -67.55 16.23 2.10
N GLY A 901 -67.67 17.31 2.86
CA GLY A 901 -68.42 17.38 4.11
C GLY A 901 -67.58 17.01 5.35
N THR A 902 -68.18 17.07 6.54
CA THR A 902 -67.52 16.71 7.79
C THR A 902 -68.02 15.37 8.33
N THR A 903 -67.10 14.52 8.77
CA THR A 903 -67.37 13.27 9.49
C THR A 903 -66.80 13.33 10.91
N LEU A 904 -67.67 13.13 11.90
CA LEU A 904 -67.35 13.04 13.32
C LEU A 904 -67.49 11.57 13.75
N HIS A 905 -66.39 10.96 14.21
CA HIS A 905 -66.40 9.64 14.83
C HIS A 905 -66.20 9.79 16.33
N ILE A 906 -67.18 9.41 17.14
CA ILE A 906 -67.12 9.48 18.60
C ILE A 906 -67.21 8.07 19.19
N ASN A 907 -66.35 7.75 20.14
CA ASN A 907 -66.37 6.49 20.90
C ASN A 907 -66.39 6.81 22.39
N ILE A 908 -67.44 6.42 23.12
CA ILE A 908 -67.59 6.63 24.56
C ILE A 908 -67.63 5.26 25.28
N PRO A 909 -66.74 4.96 26.24
CA PRO A 909 -66.76 3.69 26.96
C PRO A 909 -68.01 3.55 27.85
N LEU A 910 -68.56 2.34 27.95
CA LEU A 910 -69.78 2.05 28.71
C LEU A 910 -69.52 1.50 30.13
N LYS A 911 -68.25 1.27 30.47
CA LYS A 911 -67.79 1.03 31.85
C LYS A 911 -66.89 2.18 32.28
N GLN A 912 -67.22 2.82 33.40
CA GLN A 912 -66.28 3.67 34.11
C GLN A 912 -65.22 2.77 34.76
N GLY A 913 -64.03 2.74 34.17
CA GLY A 913 -62.88 2.08 34.78
C GLY A 913 -62.38 2.90 35.96
N TYR A 914 -62.85 2.57 37.17
CA TYR A 914 -62.04 2.76 38.36
C TYR A 914 -60.89 1.75 38.29
N SER A 915 -59.68 2.27 38.11
CA SER A 915 -58.39 1.57 38.23
C SER A 915 -57.60 2.17 39.37
#